data_AF-A0A1X1TS22-F1
#
_entry.id   AF-A0A1X1TS22-F1
#
_cell.length_a   1.000
_cell.length_b   1.000
_cell.length_c   1.000
_cell.angle_alpha   90.00
_cell.angle_beta   90.00
_cell.angle_gamma   90.00
#
_symmetry.space_group_name_H-M   'P 1'
#
loop_
_entity.id
_entity.type
_entity.pdbx_description
1 polymer ?
#
loop_
_entity_poly.entity_id
_entity_poly.type
_entity_poly.pdbx_seq_one_letter_code
_entity_poly.pdbx_strand_id
1 'polypeptide(L)'
;MPPSMPALIDDVEPGLQPISLIPDNPGEADASAPRTAAEPGDGFLAVGNAAMAGLSAVGLGMALAGRVLRFPRLPASVQGAVVALEHQPRVRRLLEERIGKRTADTALGLASTAANALAVAPSILAVDLAVNTFRAVEARADTRAWSRRAPHLTRPAARAEGPSDARTPEAPAGQIEQHLQRNSWVQAIGATVAGIASRDPNLAGNAALATVPKAARSTQEAFAATLGRGLADKDEALQIDPDSLRRLDRIDVVILDPRVLRSESLRLVRLRGAGEKDLAVWERAQAMLADDDLQPGWHPVPGSARGRGRATEALFAPAPHPLAVATLAQTQRAEVQAVTVDDAAGVGELRPAFDEIIPLAGDSIGDALLRTARTYQQDGHSVAVISSSAAQALSAADLGVGILPDDDQPQPLDADLIVDGLAGVWRILHALPAAKEASRRGVNLSIGASALGSLLLIPTVRGNGPEPVVLGAAAGLMSGYWSARNVVNARLPRPVPVDEWHAMSVEQVRNALAASSESTSAPDAADSAQRNIVWQFLDAVRDELSDPLTPVLGLGATATAILGSPIDALLVGSVLVSNAFLAAGQQLSAELRLNRLLAHQIPPAWKVTIRPDGTRDRVQVLPEQLQRGDLIEVGPDDVVPADARLVELEKLEVDEASLTGESLPVTKQIDATPGAEVAERRCMLFAGTTVAAGTGLALVTAVGPDTEVRRAADLVTSRHSDIGLGHQLGQITNRTWPLSMVAGGLVSALGVLRRTPLQQAVGQGVSVAVAAVPEGMPVVATLAQHASAHRLTKSGVLVRVPRSVEALGRVDVVCFDKTGTLSENRLQVTEVRTVAEHSREELLRCAVRATPSAKGQNHVDATDAAIVAAAESVPGALAAEPADAHLPFRSGRPFAASVFGTELTIKGAPEVLLAACGDVADGMDEVVEQLADEGLRVLAVARRELDPAQLATLSADADDPDAQLNALTKLCDDGLTLLGFVGISDTPRAGSAGLLAELHRRQVPVRMITGDHPTTGRAIARKMGLQLTAEQVITGSEWESLSGKEQERAVAERVVFARMSPANKVQVVQALERSGKVSAMVGDGANDAAAIRAATVGIGIVAQGSDAAHTAADVVLLDGKI
;
A
#
# COMPACT_ATOMS: atom_id res chain seq x y z
N MET A 1 -19.00 -0.15 -37.88
CA MET A 1 -19.52 1.09 -37.28
C MET A 1 -18.55 1.51 -36.19
N PRO A 2 -17.83 2.64 -36.32
CA PRO A 2 -17.02 3.13 -35.22
C PRO A 2 -17.95 3.74 -34.16
N PRO A 3 -17.65 3.59 -32.86
CA PRO A 3 -18.42 4.28 -31.83
C PRO A 3 -18.14 5.78 -31.92
N SER A 4 -19.22 6.55 -31.96
CA SER A 4 -19.25 8.01 -31.99
C SER A 4 -18.53 8.61 -30.78
N MET A 5 -17.54 9.48 -31.02
CA MET A 5 -17.09 10.44 -30.02
C MET A 5 -18.31 11.25 -29.53
N PRO A 6 -18.52 11.43 -28.22
CA PRO A 6 -19.58 12.30 -27.74
C PRO A 6 -19.29 13.74 -28.16
N ALA A 7 -20.34 14.44 -28.60
CA ALA A 7 -20.31 15.79 -29.15
C ALA A 7 -19.59 16.75 -28.18
N LEU A 8 -18.56 17.41 -28.69
CA LEU A 8 -17.67 18.33 -27.98
C LEU A 8 -18.11 19.80 -28.10
N ILE A 9 -19.34 20.03 -28.58
CA ILE A 9 -19.88 21.35 -28.89
C ILE A 9 -21.36 21.33 -28.53
N ASP A 10 -21.70 21.73 -27.31
CA ASP A 10 -22.93 22.43 -26.97
C ASP A 10 -22.64 23.26 -25.71
N ASP A 11 -23.26 24.43 -25.62
CA ASP A 11 -22.99 25.58 -24.73
C ASP A 11 -21.90 26.56 -25.18
N VAL A 12 -22.14 27.15 -26.35
CA VAL A 12 -21.62 28.49 -26.71
C VAL A 12 -22.76 29.50 -26.52
N GLU A 13 -22.86 30.13 -25.35
CA GLU A 13 -23.56 31.42 -25.22
C GLU A 13 -22.59 32.57 -25.55
N PRO A 14 -22.96 33.53 -26.42
CA PRO A 14 -22.12 34.67 -26.74
C PRO A 14 -22.42 35.83 -25.77
N GLY A 15 -21.57 35.99 -24.75
CA GLY A 15 -21.65 37.10 -23.81
C GLY A 15 -20.28 37.67 -23.46
N LEU A 16 -19.57 38.26 -24.43
CA LEU A 16 -18.34 39.02 -24.19
C LEU A 16 -18.40 40.34 -24.95
N GLN A 17 -18.40 41.45 -24.22
CA GLN A 17 -18.17 42.79 -24.78
C GLN A 17 -16.69 42.96 -25.16
N PRO A 18 -16.35 43.66 -26.26
CA PRO A 18 -14.98 43.86 -26.67
C PRO A 18 -14.29 44.94 -25.83
N ILE A 19 -13.26 44.56 -25.07
CA ILE A 19 -12.32 45.51 -24.44
C ILE A 19 -11.19 45.78 -25.44
N SER A 20 -11.09 47.03 -25.90
CA SER A 20 -10.04 47.54 -26.76
C SER A 20 -8.82 47.95 -25.94
N LEU A 21 -7.65 47.34 -26.17
CA LEU A 21 -6.36 47.91 -25.69
C LEU A 21 -5.24 47.60 -26.70
N ILE A 22 -5.01 48.54 -27.61
CA ILE A 22 -3.69 48.78 -28.22
C ILE A 22 -3.09 49.92 -27.37
N PRO A 23 -1.95 49.75 -26.70
CA PRO A 23 -1.27 50.87 -26.08
C PRO A 23 -0.64 51.73 -27.19
N ASP A 24 -1.06 52.99 -27.25
CA ASP A 24 -0.34 54.03 -27.96
C ASP A 24 1.05 54.19 -27.32
N ASN A 25 2.10 54.09 -28.15
CA ASN A 25 3.50 54.46 -27.90
C ASN A 25 4.49 53.30 -27.56
N PRO A 26 5.30 52.82 -28.54
CA PRO A 26 6.25 51.72 -28.35
C PRO A 26 7.65 52.17 -27.84
N GLY A 27 7.75 53.28 -27.11
CA GLY A 27 9.02 54.01 -26.92
C GLY A 27 9.81 53.78 -25.63
N GLU A 28 9.18 53.42 -24.51
CA GLU A 28 9.87 53.33 -23.21
C GLU A 28 9.34 52.16 -22.39
N ALA A 29 10.03 51.02 -22.46
CA ALA A 29 9.84 49.91 -21.52
C ALA A 29 11.18 49.65 -20.84
N ASP A 30 11.24 50.03 -19.57
CA ASP A 30 12.37 49.85 -18.66
C ASP A 30 12.69 48.35 -18.50
N ALA A 31 13.96 47.98 -18.70
CA ALA A 31 14.39 46.58 -18.86
C ALA A 31 14.59 45.82 -17.53
N SER A 32 14.17 46.39 -16.39
CA SER A 32 14.42 45.84 -15.05
C SER A 32 13.19 45.63 -14.16
N ALA A 33 11.97 45.72 -14.68
CA ALA A 33 10.78 45.34 -13.91
C ALA A 33 10.59 43.79 -13.91
N PRO A 34 10.48 43.13 -12.75
CA PRO A 34 10.11 41.71 -12.71
C PRO A 34 8.72 41.57 -13.32
N ARG A 35 8.64 40.84 -14.45
CA ARG A 35 7.39 40.56 -15.16
C ARG A 35 6.39 39.96 -14.18
N THR A 36 5.35 40.72 -13.84
CA THR A 36 4.21 40.24 -13.07
C THR A 36 3.62 39.04 -13.80
N ALA A 37 3.73 37.84 -13.22
CA ALA A 37 2.98 36.68 -13.68
C ALA A 37 1.50 37.08 -13.71
N ALA A 38 0.87 37.04 -14.89
CA ALA A 38 -0.55 37.31 -15.05
C ALA A 38 -1.33 36.48 -14.02
N GLU A 39 -2.31 37.09 -13.34
CA GLU A 39 -3.10 36.39 -12.33
C GLU A 39 -3.74 35.13 -12.96
N PRO A 40 -3.85 33.99 -12.25
CA PRO A 40 -4.30 32.73 -12.83
C PRO A 40 -5.67 32.81 -13.53
N GLY A 41 -6.51 33.77 -13.13
CA GLY A 41 -7.84 34.03 -13.69
C GLY A 41 -7.93 35.09 -14.78
N ASP A 42 -6.82 35.66 -15.25
CA ASP A 42 -6.83 36.85 -16.13
C ASP A 42 -7.38 36.57 -17.55
N GLY A 43 -7.86 35.36 -17.84
CA GLY A 43 -8.49 34.95 -19.10
C GLY A 43 -7.54 34.92 -20.31
N PHE A 44 -6.41 35.63 -20.27
CA PHE A 44 -5.42 35.73 -21.35
C PHE A 44 -4.88 34.37 -21.78
N LEU A 45 -4.66 33.44 -20.84
CA LEU A 45 -4.22 32.08 -21.16
C LEU A 45 -5.30 31.29 -21.91
N ALA A 46 -6.54 31.36 -21.44
CA ALA A 46 -7.67 30.70 -22.09
C ALA A 46 -7.93 31.27 -23.49
N VAL A 47 -7.86 32.60 -23.64
CA VAL A 47 -8.01 33.29 -24.93
C VAL A 47 -6.87 32.94 -25.88
N GLY A 48 -5.62 32.93 -25.41
CA GLY A 48 -4.46 32.55 -26.22
C GLY A 48 -4.53 31.11 -26.72
N ASN A 49 -4.87 30.16 -25.85
CA ASN A 49 -5.04 28.75 -26.22
C ASN A 49 -6.24 28.54 -27.17
N ALA A 50 -7.36 29.23 -26.93
CA ALA A 50 -8.53 29.21 -27.81
C ALA A 50 -8.22 29.80 -29.19
N ALA A 51 -7.46 30.90 -29.26
CA ALA A 51 -7.02 31.50 -30.52
C ALA A 51 -6.12 30.54 -31.31
N MET A 52 -5.19 29.85 -30.64
CA MET A 52 -4.36 28.81 -31.28
C MET A 52 -5.19 27.63 -31.79
N ALA A 53 -6.18 27.15 -31.03
CA ALA A 53 -7.11 26.12 -31.48
C ALA A 53 -7.92 26.59 -32.71
N GLY A 54 -8.44 27.82 -32.68
CA GLY A 54 -9.14 28.44 -33.80
C GLY A 54 -8.27 28.55 -35.05
N LEU A 55 -7.00 28.95 -34.89
CA LEU A 55 -6.05 29.02 -36.00
C LEU A 55 -5.74 27.63 -36.58
N SER A 56 -5.54 26.62 -35.74
CA SER A 56 -5.36 25.24 -36.20
C SER A 56 -6.60 24.72 -36.96
N ALA A 57 -7.81 25.10 -36.54
CA ALA A 57 -9.05 24.75 -37.24
C ALA A 57 -9.16 25.44 -38.61
N VAL A 58 -8.84 26.74 -38.68
CA VAL A 58 -8.77 27.49 -39.95
C VAL A 58 -7.71 26.89 -40.87
N GLY A 59 -6.51 26.61 -40.34
CA GLY A 59 -5.43 25.96 -41.08
C GLY A 59 -5.84 24.60 -41.62
N LEU A 60 -6.54 23.78 -40.82
CA LEU A 60 -7.08 22.49 -41.24
C LEU A 60 -8.11 22.66 -42.36
N GLY A 61 -9.02 23.63 -42.25
CA GLY A 61 -9.99 23.97 -43.29
C GLY A 61 -9.30 24.39 -44.60
N MET A 62 -8.29 25.26 -44.51
CA MET A 62 -7.45 25.66 -45.64
C MET A 62 -6.70 24.48 -46.27
N ALA A 63 -6.16 23.57 -45.46
CA ALA A 63 -5.48 22.38 -45.96
C ALA A 63 -6.44 21.38 -46.63
N LEU A 64 -7.63 21.17 -46.07
CA LEU A 64 -8.65 20.33 -46.69
C LEU A 64 -9.16 20.94 -48.01
N ALA A 65 -9.47 22.23 -48.00
CA ALA A 65 -9.87 22.98 -49.20
C ALA A 65 -8.75 22.97 -50.26
N GLY A 66 -7.50 23.22 -49.87
CA GLY A 66 -6.34 23.16 -50.74
C GLY A 66 -6.10 21.77 -51.33
N ARG A 67 -6.41 20.69 -50.58
CA ARG A 67 -6.34 19.31 -51.08
C ARG A 67 -7.42 19.02 -52.12
N VAL A 68 -8.64 19.53 -51.92
CA VAL A 68 -9.75 19.40 -52.87
C VAL A 68 -9.52 20.25 -54.13
N LEU A 69 -9.07 21.50 -53.95
CA LEU A 69 -8.82 22.49 -55.00
C LEU A 69 -7.44 22.34 -55.67
N ARG A 70 -6.61 21.38 -55.22
CA ARG A 70 -5.26 21.10 -55.74
C ARG A 70 -4.31 22.31 -55.75
N PHE A 71 -4.29 23.08 -54.66
CA PHE A 71 -3.34 24.18 -54.51
C PHE A 71 -1.88 23.71 -54.56
N PRO A 72 -0.96 24.58 -55.03
CA PRO A 72 0.47 24.28 -55.01
C PRO A 72 0.93 24.10 -53.55
N ARG A 73 1.65 23.00 -53.29
CA ARG A 73 2.12 22.64 -51.94
C ARG A 73 3.46 23.31 -51.66
N LEU A 74 3.62 23.81 -50.43
CA LEU A 74 4.92 24.23 -49.93
C LEU A 74 5.91 23.03 -49.95
N PRO A 75 7.18 23.23 -50.34
CA PRO A 75 8.19 22.17 -50.29
C PRO A 75 8.37 21.62 -48.87
N ALA A 76 8.53 20.31 -48.75
CA ALA A 76 8.72 19.64 -47.47
C ALA A 76 10.00 20.09 -46.74
N SER A 77 10.98 20.62 -47.47
CA SER A 77 12.20 21.22 -46.90
C SER A 77 11.90 22.42 -46.01
N VAL A 78 10.96 23.28 -46.41
CA VAL A 78 10.57 24.48 -45.64
C VAL A 78 9.77 24.07 -44.40
N GLN A 79 8.84 23.14 -44.56
CA GLN A 79 8.05 22.59 -43.46
C GLN A 79 8.95 21.88 -42.43
N GLY A 80 9.86 21.02 -42.89
CA GLY A 80 10.82 20.32 -42.04
C GLY A 80 11.78 21.26 -41.32
N ALA A 81 12.19 22.36 -41.94
CA ALA A 81 13.04 23.37 -41.30
C ALA A 81 12.33 24.10 -40.15
N VAL A 82 11.06 24.49 -40.35
CA VAL A 82 10.24 25.14 -39.30
C VAL A 82 10.05 24.20 -38.11
N VAL A 83 9.73 22.94 -38.37
CA VAL A 83 9.52 21.94 -37.31
C VAL A 83 10.83 21.56 -36.61
N ALA A 84 11.95 21.49 -37.34
CA ALA A 84 13.27 21.27 -36.73
C ALA A 84 13.66 22.42 -35.80
N LEU A 85 13.39 23.67 -36.19
CA LEU A 85 13.62 24.84 -35.34
C LEU A 85 12.77 24.81 -34.06
N GLU A 86 11.51 24.39 -34.16
CA GLU A 86 10.59 24.25 -33.02
C GLU A 86 11.07 23.20 -31.99
N HIS A 87 11.72 22.13 -32.46
CA HIS A 87 12.13 21.00 -31.64
C HIS A 87 13.60 21.05 -31.19
N GLN A 88 14.36 22.07 -31.61
CA GLN A 88 15.76 22.22 -31.24
C GLN A 88 15.93 22.93 -29.89
N PRO A 89 16.42 22.25 -28.83
CA PRO A 89 16.39 22.80 -27.47
C PRO A 89 17.18 24.11 -27.30
N ARG A 90 18.30 24.26 -28.03
CA ARG A 90 19.15 25.46 -27.97
C ARG A 90 18.48 26.70 -28.57
N VAL A 91 17.81 26.53 -29.72
CA VAL A 91 17.10 27.63 -30.40
C VAL A 91 15.92 28.08 -29.57
N ARG A 92 15.21 27.10 -29.02
CA ARG A 92 14.11 27.35 -28.10
C ARG A 92 14.56 28.11 -26.85
N ARG A 93 15.60 27.65 -26.14
CA ARG A 93 16.14 28.37 -24.97
C ARG A 93 16.52 29.82 -25.29
N LEU A 94 17.20 30.06 -26.41
CA LEU A 94 17.56 31.41 -26.85
C LEU A 94 16.33 32.30 -27.12
N LEU A 95 15.24 31.74 -27.64
CA LEU A 95 13.97 32.46 -27.83
C LEU A 95 13.29 32.71 -26.48
N GLU A 96 13.21 31.70 -25.62
CA GLU A 96 12.60 31.78 -24.29
C GLU A 96 13.30 32.84 -23.42
N GLU A 97 14.63 32.92 -23.46
CA GLU A 97 15.44 33.92 -22.76
C GLU A 97 15.16 35.36 -23.26
N ARG A 98 14.88 35.52 -24.56
CA ARG A 98 14.79 36.85 -25.20
C ARG A 98 13.39 37.44 -25.21
N ILE A 99 12.36 36.62 -25.47
CA ILE A 99 10.97 37.07 -25.62
C ILE A 99 10.03 36.46 -24.57
N GLY A 100 10.53 35.58 -23.69
CA GLY A 100 9.75 34.86 -22.69
C GLY A 100 9.16 33.54 -23.22
N LYS A 101 9.00 32.56 -22.33
CA LYS A 101 8.55 31.20 -22.65
C LYS A 101 7.21 31.15 -23.40
N ARG A 102 6.18 31.81 -22.87
CA ARG A 102 4.82 31.82 -23.46
C ARG A 102 4.77 32.45 -24.85
N THR A 103 5.49 33.56 -25.07
CA THR A 103 5.55 34.24 -26.35
C THR A 103 6.34 33.44 -27.39
N ALA A 104 7.42 32.78 -26.95
CA ALA A 104 8.19 31.86 -27.80
C ALA A 104 7.33 30.66 -28.24
N ASP A 105 6.58 30.04 -27.34
CA ASP A 105 5.70 28.90 -27.64
C ASP A 105 4.59 29.26 -28.62
N THR A 106 3.94 30.41 -28.42
CA THR A 106 2.90 30.90 -29.35
C THR A 106 3.48 31.26 -30.71
N ALA A 107 4.61 31.97 -30.78
CA ALA A 107 5.27 32.31 -32.04
C ALA A 107 5.71 31.07 -32.84
N LEU A 108 6.33 30.09 -32.19
CA LEU A 108 6.72 28.83 -32.83
C LEU A 108 5.51 28.02 -33.28
N GLY A 109 4.46 27.95 -32.45
CA GLY A 109 3.20 27.29 -32.80
C GLY A 109 2.51 27.94 -34.00
N LEU A 110 2.47 29.27 -34.07
CA LEU A 110 1.93 30.02 -35.22
C LEU A 110 2.70 29.72 -36.51
N ALA A 111 4.04 29.75 -36.44
CA ALA A 111 4.90 29.44 -37.57
C ALA A 111 4.70 28.00 -38.07
N SER A 112 4.59 27.04 -37.15
CA SER A 112 4.36 25.63 -37.43
C SER A 112 2.99 25.41 -38.09
N THR A 113 1.92 25.97 -37.52
CA THR A 113 0.56 25.89 -38.09
C THR A 113 0.47 26.52 -39.48
N ALA A 114 1.08 27.69 -39.69
CA ALA A 114 1.13 28.34 -41.00
C ALA A 114 1.88 27.49 -42.04
N ALA A 115 3.05 26.94 -41.66
CA ALA A 115 3.82 26.06 -42.52
C ALA A 115 3.03 24.79 -42.90
N ASN A 116 2.33 24.18 -41.94
CA ASN A 116 1.51 22.98 -42.16
C ASN A 116 0.26 23.26 -43.03
N ALA A 117 -0.35 24.45 -42.89
CA ALA A 117 -1.47 24.88 -43.72
C ALA A 117 -1.06 25.10 -45.19
N LEU A 118 0.06 25.79 -45.41
CA LEU A 118 0.64 26.01 -46.74
C LEU A 118 1.18 24.71 -47.37
N ALA A 119 1.63 23.76 -46.55
CA ALA A 119 2.01 22.43 -47.00
C ALA A 119 0.81 21.54 -47.34
N VAL A 120 -0.43 21.98 -47.07
CA VAL A 120 -1.67 21.22 -47.30
C VAL A 120 -1.62 19.88 -46.54
N ALA A 121 -1.24 19.92 -45.26
CA ALA A 121 -1.01 18.75 -44.39
C ALA A 121 -2.13 18.57 -43.33
N PRO A 122 -3.34 18.10 -43.72
CA PRO A 122 -4.50 18.07 -42.83
C PRO A 122 -4.34 17.13 -41.63
N SER A 123 -3.58 16.03 -41.78
CA SER A 123 -3.38 15.07 -40.69
C SER A 123 -2.56 15.65 -39.54
N ILE A 124 -1.50 16.41 -39.84
CA ILE A 124 -0.67 17.09 -38.83
C ILE A 124 -1.50 18.15 -38.09
N LEU A 125 -2.24 18.96 -38.84
CA LEU A 125 -3.10 20.02 -38.31
C LEU A 125 -4.27 19.49 -37.47
N ALA A 126 -4.80 18.31 -37.78
CA ALA A 126 -5.82 17.66 -36.97
C ALA A 126 -5.29 17.29 -35.57
N VAL A 127 -4.04 16.79 -35.49
CA VAL A 127 -3.38 16.52 -34.20
C VAL A 127 -3.10 17.83 -33.46
N ASP A 128 -2.62 18.87 -34.15
CA ASP A 128 -2.35 20.17 -33.52
C ASP A 128 -3.64 20.83 -32.99
N LEU A 129 -4.74 20.73 -33.75
CA LEU A 129 -6.06 21.16 -33.30
C LEU A 129 -6.48 20.41 -32.04
N ALA A 130 -6.33 19.08 -32.01
CA ALA A 130 -6.70 18.28 -30.85
C ALA A 130 -5.88 18.69 -29.60
N VAL A 131 -4.55 18.82 -29.73
CA VAL A 131 -3.67 19.29 -28.65
C VAL A 131 -4.09 20.67 -28.13
N ASN A 132 -4.27 21.64 -29.04
CA ASN A 132 -4.66 23.00 -28.65
C ASN A 132 -6.07 23.04 -28.06
N THR A 133 -6.97 22.14 -28.47
CA THR A 133 -8.30 22.00 -27.87
C THR A 133 -8.20 21.51 -26.42
N PHE A 134 -7.36 20.51 -26.14
CA PHE A 134 -7.11 20.07 -24.76
C PHE A 134 -6.61 21.22 -23.88
N ARG A 135 -5.62 21.99 -24.34
CA ARG A 135 -5.09 23.19 -23.64
C ARG A 135 -6.13 24.27 -23.41
N ALA A 136 -6.98 24.52 -24.41
CA ALA A 136 -8.04 25.53 -24.30
C ALA A 136 -9.12 25.10 -23.30
N VAL A 137 -9.46 23.81 -23.28
CA VAL A 137 -10.43 23.23 -22.35
C VAL A 137 -9.90 23.25 -20.91
N GLU A 138 -8.64 22.89 -20.68
CA GLU A 138 -7.94 23.01 -19.39
C GLU A 138 -7.98 24.45 -18.88
N ALA A 139 -7.47 25.40 -19.68
CA ALA A 139 -7.43 26.81 -19.29
C ALA A 139 -8.82 27.42 -19.01
N ARG A 140 -9.87 26.95 -19.71
CA ARG A 140 -11.25 27.35 -19.46
C ARG A 140 -11.77 26.77 -18.14
N ALA A 141 -11.43 25.52 -17.81
CA ALA A 141 -11.78 24.91 -16.53
C ALA A 141 -11.08 25.64 -15.38
N ASP A 142 -9.79 25.97 -15.52
CA ASP A 142 -9.04 26.74 -14.53
C ASP A 142 -9.64 28.13 -14.31
N THR A 143 -10.01 28.83 -15.38
CA THR A 143 -10.66 30.15 -15.29
C THR A 143 -12.00 30.06 -14.54
N ARG A 144 -12.77 28.98 -14.76
CA ARG A 144 -14.03 28.74 -14.05
C ARG A 144 -13.77 28.44 -12.57
N ALA A 145 -12.83 27.56 -12.26
CA ALA A 145 -12.45 27.25 -10.88
C ALA A 145 -11.99 28.51 -10.14
N TRP A 146 -11.12 29.31 -10.78
CA TRP A 146 -10.69 30.61 -10.25
C TRP A 146 -11.86 31.56 -10.03
N SER A 147 -12.79 31.69 -10.99
CA SER A 147 -13.94 32.60 -10.84
C SER A 147 -14.87 32.22 -9.68
N ARG A 148 -14.99 30.92 -9.38
CA ARG A 148 -15.76 30.44 -8.22
C ARG A 148 -15.05 30.73 -6.90
N ARG A 149 -13.73 30.63 -6.89
CA ARG A 149 -12.93 30.62 -5.65
C ARG A 149 -12.31 31.97 -5.29
N ALA A 150 -12.02 32.81 -6.28
CA ALA A 150 -11.44 34.14 -6.09
C ALA A 150 -12.18 35.03 -5.06
N PRO A 151 -13.52 34.99 -4.92
CA PRO A 151 -14.22 35.74 -3.88
C PRO A 151 -13.91 35.29 -2.44
N HIS A 152 -13.45 34.05 -2.27
CA HIS A 152 -13.14 33.43 -0.98
C HIS A 152 -11.64 33.41 -0.66
N LEU A 153 -10.80 33.86 -1.59
CA LEU A 153 -9.37 33.98 -1.36
C LEU A 153 -9.07 35.33 -0.70
N THR A 154 -8.67 35.34 0.58
CA THR A 154 -8.17 36.53 1.25
C THR A 154 -6.82 36.90 0.66
N ARG A 155 -6.80 37.89 -0.24
CA ARG A 155 -5.54 38.45 -0.76
C ARG A 155 -4.72 38.97 0.43
N PRO A 156 -3.52 38.44 0.71
CA PRO A 156 -2.68 39.00 1.75
C PRO A 156 -2.36 40.45 1.39
N ALA A 157 -2.63 41.37 2.31
CA ALA A 157 -2.00 42.68 2.28
C ALA A 157 -0.50 42.45 2.48
N ALA A 158 0.29 42.69 1.43
CA ALA A 158 1.72 42.39 1.30
C ALA A 158 2.05 40.92 0.99
N ARG A 159 2.42 40.65 -0.27
CA ARG A 159 3.56 39.76 -0.55
C ARG A 159 4.66 40.19 0.43
N ALA A 160 5.06 39.33 1.35
CA ALA A 160 6.28 39.61 2.11
C ALA A 160 7.39 39.80 1.06
N GLU A 161 7.89 41.02 0.95
CA GLU A 161 9.02 41.40 0.10
C GLU A 161 10.30 40.75 0.66
N GLY A 162 10.34 39.42 0.69
CA GLY A 162 11.57 38.66 0.76
C GLY A 162 12.01 38.36 -0.68
N PRO A 163 13.32 38.31 -0.97
CA PRO A 163 13.78 37.84 -2.26
C PRO A 163 13.17 36.45 -2.49
N SER A 164 12.35 36.31 -3.53
CA SER A 164 12.11 35.00 -4.14
C SER A 164 13.49 34.55 -4.59
N ASP A 165 14.17 33.73 -3.77
CA ASP A 165 15.33 32.99 -4.23
C ASP A 165 14.87 32.27 -5.49
N ALA A 166 15.43 32.68 -6.63
CA ALA A 166 15.10 32.12 -7.91
C ALA A 166 15.19 30.59 -7.82
N ARG A 167 14.18 29.87 -8.30
CA ARG A 167 14.24 28.40 -8.48
C ARG A 167 15.63 28.03 -9.07
N THR A 168 16.45 27.30 -8.31
CA THR A 168 17.76 26.78 -8.73
C THR A 168 17.87 25.32 -8.32
N PRO A 169 18.43 24.38 -9.12
CA PRO A 169 18.71 24.37 -10.57
C PRO A 169 17.47 23.93 -11.39
N GLU A 170 17.59 23.83 -12.72
CA GLU A 170 16.60 23.13 -13.56
C GLU A 170 16.33 21.73 -12.97
N ALA A 171 15.07 21.43 -12.63
CA ALA A 171 14.63 20.12 -12.19
C ALA A 171 15.21 19.01 -13.10
N PRO A 172 15.52 17.82 -12.56
CA PRO A 172 16.04 16.70 -13.33
C PRO A 172 15.22 16.48 -14.62
N ALA A 173 15.91 16.24 -15.73
CA ALA A 173 15.23 16.00 -17.01
C ALA A 173 14.35 14.75 -16.90
N GLY A 174 13.04 14.90 -17.13
CA GLY A 174 12.09 13.79 -17.19
C GLY A 174 12.37 12.86 -18.36
N GLN A 175 11.64 11.73 -18.43
CA GLN A 175 11.85 10.72 -19.47
C GLN A 175 11.70 11.30 -20.88
N ILE A 176 10.74 12.23 -21.05
CA ILE A 176 10.48 12.90 -22.32
C ILE A 176 11.61 13.85 -22.68
N GLU A 177 12.12 14.65 -21.74
CA GLU A 177 13.24 15.57 -21.99
C GLU A 177 14.53 14.82 -22.33
N GLN A 178 14.84 13.75 -21.60
CA GLN A 178 16.00 12.90 -21.91
C GLN A 178 15.87 12.30 -23.33
N HIS A 179 14.68 11.85 -23.71
CA HIS A 179 14.41 11.35 -25.05
C HIS A 179 14.54 12.44 -26.12
N LEU A 180 13.97 13.63 -25.88
CA LEU A 180 14.08 14.80 -26.76
C LEU A 180 15.53 15.21 -27.01
N GLN A 181 16.35 15.25 -25.95
CA GLN A 181 17.78 15.58 -26.06
C GLN A 181 18.53 14.54 -26.92
N ARG A 182 18.29 13.24 -26.68
CA ARG A 182 18.90 12.16 -27.48
C ARG A 182 18.44 12.21 -28.95
N ASN A 183 17.16 12.41 -29.19
CA ASN A 183 16.59 12.45 -30.55
C ASN A 183 16.99 13.69 -31.34
N SER A 184 17.28 14.82 -30.70
CA SER A 184 17.66 16.05 -31.41
C SER A 184 18.91 15.84 -32.30
N TRP A 185 19.86 15.02 -31.84
CA TRP A 185 21.02 14.61 -32.63
C TRP A 185 20.66 13.65 -33.76
N VAL A 186 19.77 12.68 -33.49
CA VAL A 186 19.28 11.71 -34.49
C VAL A 186 18.55 12.43 -35.63
N GLN A 187 17.71 13.42 -35.30
CA GLN A 187 16.99 14.25 -36.26
C GLN A 187 17.97 15.07 -37.12
N ALA A 188 18.94 15.75 -36.50
CA ALA A 188 19.93 16.55 -37.23
C ALA A 188 20.80 15.71 -38.18
N ILE A 189 21.31 14.57 -37.69
CA ILE A 189 22.13 13.66 -38.49
C ILE A 189 21.30 13.00 -39.59
N GLY A 190 20.12 12.47 -39.25
CA GLY A 190 19.22 11.78 -40.18
C GLY A 190 18.80 12.68 -41.34
N ALA A 191 18.35 13.90 -41.06
CA ALA A 191 17.98 14.87 -42.10
C ALA A 191 19.16 15.27 -42.99
N THR A 192 20.35 15.45 -42.40
CA THR A 192 21.58 15.79 -43.14
C THR A 192 22.03 14.65 -44.06
N VAL A 193 22.08 13.42 -43.54
CA VAL A 193 22.46 12.24 -44.32
C VAL A 193 21.46 11.98 -45.43
N ALA A 194 20.17 12.06 -45.15
CA ALA A 194 19.11 11.88 -46.13
C ALA A 194 19.20 12.92 -47.26
N GLY A 195 19.46 14.19 -46.92
CA GLY A 195 19.67 15.26 -47.90
C GLY A 195 20.92 15.08 -48.77
N ILE A 196 22.06 14.72 -48.17
CA ILE A 196 23.32 14.50 -48.89
C ILE A 196 23.23 13.28 -49.80
N ALA A 197 22.67 12.17 -49.32
CA ALA A 197 22.61 10.91 -50.05
C ALA A 197 21.62 10.95 -51.22
N SER A 198 20.47 11.61 -51.05
CA SER A 198 19.43 11.70 -52.09
C SER A 198 19.59 12.89 -53.03
N ARG A 199 20.34 13.93 -52.62
CA ARG A 199 20.39 15.24 -53.29
C ARG A 199 19.01 15.89 -53.47
N ASP A 200 18.01 15.47 -52.68
CA ASP A 200 16.65 16.02 -52.70
C ASP A 200 16.36 16.77 -51.38
N PRO A 201 16.18 18.10 -51.42
CA PRO A 201 15.85 18.87 -50.22
C PRO A 201 14.49 18.48 -49.61
N ASN A 202 13.54 17.97 -50.40
CA ASN A 202 12.25 17.50 -49.87
C ASN A 202 12.40 16.21 -49.07
N LEU A 203 13.31 15.33 -49.47
CA LEU A 203 13.59 14.10 -48.73
C LEU A 203 14.28 14.39 -47.39
N ALA A 204 15.16 15.41 -47.34
CA ALA A 204 15.70 15.95 -46.09
C ALA A 204 14.62 16.54 -45.17
N GLY A 205 13.67 17.29 -45.75
CA GLY A 205 12.52 17.83 -45.01
C GLY A 205 11.61 16.75 -44.42
N ASN A 206 11.28 15.72 -45.22
CA ASN A 206 10.51 14.57 -44.75
C ASN A 206 11.26 13.75 -43.68
N ALA A 207 12.59 13.65 -43.77
CA ALA A 207 13.42 13.03 -42.74
C ALA A 207 13.40 13.82 -41.42
N ALA A 208 13.44 15.15 -41.49
CA ALA A 208 13.30 16.01 -40.32
C ALA A 208 11.92 15.84 -39.66
N LEU A 209 10.84 15.69 -40.44
CA LEU A 209 9.48 15.47 -39.94
C LEU A 209 9.25 14.06 -39.39
N ALA A 210 9.86 13.03 -39.99
CA ALA A 210 9.71 11.63 -39.57
C ALA A 210 10.41 11.33 -38.22
N THR A 211 11.35 12.17 -37.80
CA THR A 211 12.13 11.98 -36.56
C THR A 211 11.63 12.84 -35.39
N VAL A 212 10.54 13.59 -35.59
CA VAL A 212 9.95 14.44 -34.55
C VAL A 212 9.28 13.57 -33.50
N PRO A 213 9.61 13.73 -32.20
CA PRO A 213 9.02 12.93 -31.14
C PRO A 213 7.63 13.44 -30.70
N LYS A 214 6.72 13.54 -31.67
CA LYS A 214 5.40 14.19 -31.48
C LYS A 214 4.50 13.41 -30.51
N ALA A 215 4.60 12.09 -30.49
CA ALA A 215 3.82 11.22 -29.60
C ALA A 215 4.16 11.39 -28.13
N ALA A 216 5.44 11.61 -27.78
CA ALA A 216 5.85 11.82 -26.40
C ALA A 216 5.19 13.07 -25.81
N ARG A 217 5.30 14.20 -26.54
CA ARG A 217 4.69 15.47 -26.12
C ARG A 217 3.16 15.41 -26.12
N SER A 218 2.55 14.85 -27.18
CA SER A 218 1.08 14.82 -27.26
C SER A 218 0.45 13.95 -26.17
N THR A 219 1.13 12.88 -25.74
CA THR A 219 0.68 12.03 -24.62
C THR A 219 0.69 12.77 -23.30
N GLN A 220 1.81 13.43 -22.96
CA GLN A 220 1.95 14.22 -21.74
C GLN A 220 0.94 15.37 -21.70
N GLU A 221 0.76 16.04 -22.84
CA GLU A 221 -0.14 17.18 -22.96
C GLU A 221 -1.60 16.78 -22.79
N ALA A 222 -2.04 15.69 -23.44
CA ALA A 222 -3.39 15.17 -23.25
C ALA A 222 -3.62 14.67 -21.82
N PHE A 223 -2.62 14.04 -21.20
CA PHE A 223 -2.69 13.60 -19.81
C PHE A 223 -2.85 14.79 -18.87
N ALA A 224 -1.93 15.76 -18.91
CA ALA A 224 -1.92 16.92 -18.04
C ALA A 224 -3.20 17.77 -18.19
N ALA A 225 -3.61 18.08 -19.42
CA ALA A 225 -4.81 18.88 -19.66
C ALA A 225 -6.10 18.18 -19.24
N THR A 226 -6.19 16.86 -19.41
CA THR A 226 -7.36 16.07 -18.96
C THR A 226 -7.39 15.96 -17.43
N LEU A 227 -6.23 15.79 -16.80
CA LEU A 227 -6.09 15.75 -15.34
C LEU A 227 -6.42 17.13 -14.73
N GLY A 228 -5.84 18.21 -15.26
CA GLY A 228 -6.07 19.59 -14.78
C GLY A 228 -7.54 19.98 -14.87
N ARG A 229 -8.16 19.71 -16.03
CA ARG A 229 -9.62 19.85 -16.16
C ARG A 229 -10.37 19.04 -15.10
N GLY A 230 -9.99 17.77 -14.90
CA GLY A 230 -10.64 16.89 -13.94
C GLY A 230 -10.54 17.38 -12.50
N LEU A 231 -9.35 17.86 -12.10
CA LEU A 231 -9.10 18.44 -10.77
C LEU A 231 -9.86 19.76 -10.59
N ALA A 232 -9.87 20.64 -11.60
CA ALA A 232 -10.64 21.90 -11.56
C ALA A 232 -12.16 21.68 -11.52
N ASP A 233 -12.67 20.70 -12.28
CA ASP A 233 -14.11 20.42 -12.37
C ASP A 233 -14.63 19.60 -11.18
N LYS A 234 -13.85 18.65 -10.61
CA LYS A 234 -14.30 17.75 -9.53
C LYS A 234 -13.77 18.06 -8.13
N ASP A 235 -12.55 18.57 -8.02
CA ASP A 235 -11.87 18.86 -6.73
C ASP A 235 -11.77 20.36 -6.44
N GLU A 236 -12.27 21.19 -7.35
CA GLU A 236 -12.14 22.65 -7.30
C GLU A 236 -10.68 23.13 -7.11
N ALA A 237 -9.72 22.32 -7.58
CA ALA A 237 -8.31 22.63 -7.49
C ALA A 237 -7.97 23.85 -8.37
N LEU A 238 -7.12 24.73 -7.85
CA LEU A 238 -6.61 25.90 -8.58
C LEU A 238 -5.18 25.66 -9.02
N GLN A 239 -4.97 25.66 -10.33
CA GLN A 239 -3.63 25.59 -10.91
C GLN A 239 -3.06 27.00 -11.08
N ILE A 240 -2.06 27.36 -10.26
CA ILE A 240 -1.38 28.66 -10.31
C ILE A 240 -0.28 28.64 -11.37
N ASP A 241 0.50 27.56 -11.42
CA ASP A 241 1.46 27.29 -12.50
C ASP A 241 0.86 26.31 -13.52
N PRO A 242 0.56 26.75 -14.77
CA PRO A 242 0.06 25.89 -15.84
C PRO A 242 1.00 24.71 -16.16
N ASP A 243 2.29 24.80 -15.85
CA ASP A 243 3.24 23.72 -16.14
C ASP A 243 3.36 22.69 -15.01
N SER A 244 2.72 22.90 -13.85
CA SER A 244 2.85 22.03 -12.66
C SER A 244 2.46 20.57 -12.93
N LEU A 245 1.30 20.32 -13.54
CA LEU A 245 0.84 18.96 -13.88
C LEU A 245 1.70 18.26 -14.94
N ARG A 246 2.42 19.03 -15.76
CA ARG A 246 3.36 18.51 -16.77
C ARG A 246 4.67 18.02 -16.14
N ARG A 247 4.93 18.33 -14.86
CA ARG A 247 6.11 17.88 -14.10
C ARG A 247 5.88 16.61 -13.26
N LEU A 248 4.64 16.09 -13.21
CA LEU A 248 4.28 14.95 -12.34
C LEU A 248 5.08 13.68 -12.60
N ASP A 249 5.53 13.44 -13.84
CA ASP A 249 6.32 12.25 -14.20
C ASP A 249 7.73 12.23 -13.59
N ARG A 250 8.17 13.35 -12.99
CA ARG A 250 9.53 13.54 -12.47
C ARG A 250 9.61 13.43 -10.96
N ILE A 251 8.49 13.54 -10.25
CA ILE A 251 8.47 13.58 -8.78
C ILE A 251 8.89 12.22 -8.21
N ASP A 252 9.92 12.24 -7.38
CA ASP A 252 10.50 11.05 -6.73
C ASP A 252 10.51 11.15 -5.20
N VAL A 253 10.36 12.37 -4.65
CA VAL A 253 10.23 12.64 -3.21
C VAL A 253 9.02 13.53 -2.95
N VAL A 254 8.22 13.16 -1.96
CA VAL A 254 7.09 13.94 -1.45
C VAL A 254 7.36 14.27 0.01
N ILE A 255 7.47 15.57 0.31
CA ILE A 255 7.63 16.08 1.66
C ILE A 255 6.25 16.57 2.15
N LEU A 256 5.76 15.96 3.23
CA LEU A 256 4.47 16.30 3.84
C LEU A 256 4.68 17.10 5.12
N ASP A 257 4.02 18.25 5.20
CA ASP A 257 3.87 18.99 6.45
C ASP A 257 3.01 18.17 7.44
N PRO A 258 3.52 17.85 8.64
CA PRO A 258 2.80 17.01 9.60
C PRO A 258 1.45 17.61 10.04
N ARG A 259 1.29 18.94 9.94
CA ARG A 259 0.03 19.63 10.29
C ARG A 259 -1.10 19.30 9.35
N VAL A 260 -0.79 18.99 8.09
CA VAL A 260 -1.78 18.68 7.04
C VAL A 260 -2.41 17.30 7.24
N LEU A 261 -1.75 16.40 7.97
CA LEU A 261 -2.21 15.04 8.22
C LEU A 261 -3.09 14.92 9.46
N ARG A 262 -3.44 16.04 10.09
CA ARG A 262 -4.23 16.11 11.31
C ARG A 262 -5.59 16.76 11.04
N SER A 263 -6.58 16.34 11.79
CA SER A 263 -7.88 16.98 11.88
C SER A 263 -7.86 18.02 13.00
N GLU A 264 -8.79 18.97 12.95
CA GLU A 264 -9.06 19.89 14.07
C GLU A 264 -9.66 19.18 15.28
N SER A 265 -10.28 18.01 15.07
CA SER A 265 -10.80 17.19 16.16
C SER A 265 -9.69 16.68 17.07
N LEU A 266 -9.86 16.84 18.38
CA LEU A 266 -8.97 16.27 19.38
C LEU A 266 -9.37 14.83 19.69
N ARG A 267 -8.38 14.00 20.02
CA ARG A 267 -8.58 12.67 20.59
C ARG A 267 -7.84 12.53 21.91
N LEU A 268 -8.38 11.69 22.78
CA LEU A 268 -7.74 11.28 24.02
C LEU A 268 -6.69 10.21 23.71
N VAL A 269 -5.41 10.49 23.98
CA VAL A 269 -4.30 9.58 23.65
C VAL A 269 -3.91 8.71 24.85
N ARG A 270 -3.81 9.30 26.04
CA ARG A 270 -3.29 8.62 27.22
C ARG A 270 -3.78 9.26 28.52
N LEU A 271 -3.97 8.44 29.56
CA LEU A 271 -4.16 8.90 30.93
C LEU A 271 -2.90 8.71 31.77
N ARG A 272 -2.66 9.61 32.71
CA ARG A 272 -1.57 9.54 33.69
C ARG A 272 -2.13 9.60 35.09
N GLY A 273 -1.73 8.65 35.96
CA GLY A 273 -2.12 8.66 37.37
C GLY A 273 -3.45 7.96 37.69
N ALA A 274 -4.06 7.27 36.72
CA ALA A 274 -5.14 6.30 36.93
C ALA A 274 -4.73 4.96 36.29
N GLY A 275 -5.25 3.84 36.80
CA GLY A 275 -5.04 2.55 36.15
C GLY A 275 -5.86 2.46 34.86
N GLU A 276 -5.41 1.69 33.87
CA GLU A 276 -6.12 1.46 32.59
C GLU A 276 -7.55 0.93 32.76
N LYS A 277 -7.92 0.47 33.96
CA LYS A 277 -9.22 -0.09 34.31
C LYS A 277 -10.20 0.91 34.96
N ASP A 278 -9.80 2.16 35.22
CA ASP A 278 -10.66 3.20 35.79
C ASP A 278 -11.58 3.81 34.72
N LEU A 279 -12.59 3.03 34.29
CA LEU A 279 -13.62 3.42 33.31
C LEU A 279 -14.23 4.80 33.58
N ALA A 280 -14.53 5.10 34.84
CA ALA A 280 -15.14 6.37 35.22
C ALA A 280 -14.22 7.59 35.03
N VAL A 281 -12.89 7.41 35.02
CA VAL A 281 -11.95 8.49 34.70
C VAL A 281 -11.88 8.68 33.19
N TRP A 282 -11.89 7.59 32.43
CA TRP A 282 -11.87 7.64 30.98
C TRP A 282 -13.14 8.25 30.38
N GLU A 283 -14.31 7.86 30.87
CA GLU A 283 -15.60 8.45 30.44
C GLU A 283 -15.63 9.96 30.67
N ARG A 284 -15.07 10.43 31.79
CA ARG A 284 -14.96 11.86 32.09
C ARG A 284 -13.98 12.57 31.17
N ALA A 285 -12.81 11.96 30.91
CA ALA A 285 -11.84 12.50 29.98
C ALA A 285 -12.38 12.54 28.54
N GLN A 286 -13.17 11.55 28.12
CA GLN A 286 -13.88 11.60 26.84
C GLN A 286 -14.98 12.65 26.80
N ALA A 287 -15.72 12.85 27.89
CA ALA A 287 -16.73 13.91 27.95
C ALA A 287 -16.12 15.31 27.78
N MET A 288 -14.85 15.51 28.13
CA MET A 288 -14.12 16.76 27.87
C MET A 288 -13.91 17.02 26.36
N LEU A 289 -13.94 16.00 25.50
CA LEU A 289 -13.85 16.20 24.04
C LEU A 289 -15.08 16.92 23.46
N ALA A 290 -16.19 16.99 24.20
CA ALA A 290 -17.36 17.76 23.82
C ALA A 290 -17.26 19.24 24.21
N ASP A 291 -16.15 19.66 24.84
CA ASP A 291 -15.88 21.05 25.21
C ASP A 291 -15.09 21.73 24.07
N ASP A 292 -15.69 22.77 23.48
CA ASP A 292 -15.11 23.50 22.34
C ASP A 292 -13.83 24.28 22.73
N ASP A 293 -13.58 24.54 24.03
CA ASP A 293 -12.40 25.28 24.50
C ASP A 293 -11.17 24.37 24.75
N LEU A 294 -11.28 23.06 24.53
CA LEU A 294 -10.20 22.11 24.79
C LEU A 294 -9.04 22.29 23.80
N GLN A 295 -7.81 22.39 24.31
CA GLN A 295 -6.59 22.56 23.50
C GLN A 295 -5.73 21.29 23.54
N PRO A 296 -4.86 21.05 22.53
CA PRO A 296 -3.86 19.97 22.61
C PRO A 296 -2.96 20.10 23.85
N GLY A 297 -2.70 18.98 24.54
CA GLY A 297 -1.81 18.94 25.70
C GLY A 297 -2.32 18.08 26.85
N TRP A 298 -1.61 18.13 27.98
CA TRP A 298 -2.02 17.48 29.22
C TRP A 298 -3.01 18.35 29.99
N HIS A 299 -4.19 17.80 30.27
CA HIS A 299 -5.24 18.48 31.02
C HIS A 299 -5.67 17.66 32.24
N PRO A 300 -5.95 18.28 33.39
CA PRO A 300 -6.40 17.58 34.58
C PRO A 300 -7.84 17.07 34.42
N VAL A 301 -8.10 15.80 34.78
CA VAL A 301 -9.45 15.21 34.70
C VAL A 301 -10.28 15.60 35.95
N PRO A 302 -11.41 16.31 35.80
CA PRO A 302 -12.23 16.77 36.91
C PRO A 302 -12.75 15.61 37.79
N GLY A 303 -12.69 15.77 39.12
CA GLY A 303 -13.29 14.82 40.08
C GLY A 303 -12.49 13.53 40.32
N SER A 304 -11.26 13.41 39.81
CA SER A 304 -10.35 12.30 40.13
C SER A 304 -9.81 12.41 41.57
N ALA A 305 -9.87 11.31 42.33
CA ALA A 305 -9.31 11.28 43.68
C ALA A 305 -7.77 11.38 43.60
N ARG A 306 -7.16 12.20 44.47
CA ARG A 306 -5.69 12.32 44.60
C ARG A 306 -5.08 11.02 45.16
N GLY A 307 -4.97 9.98 44.35
CA GLY A 307 -4.21 8.78 44.69
C GLY A 307 -2.71 9.09 44.70
N ARG A 308 -2.04 8.90 45.84
CA ARG A 308 -0.58 9.07 46.03
C ARG A 308 0.00 10.43 45.55
N GLY A 309 -0.75 11.53 45.68
CA GLY A 309 -0.19 12.88 45.56
C GLY A 309 0.05 13.43 44.15
N ARG A 310 -0.42 12.77 43.08
CA ARG A 310 -0.47 13.35 41.72
C ARG A 310 -1.92 13.41 41.23
N ALA A 311 -2.29 14.51 40.57
CA ALA A 311 -3.58 14.64 39.91
C ALA A 311 -3.61 13.73 38.67
N THR A 312 -4.78 13.18 38.34
CA THR A 312 -4.95 12.41 37.11
C THR A 312 -5.03 13.38 35.93
N GLU A 313 -4.18 13.17 34.93
CA GLU A 313 -4.08 14.01 33.74
C GLU A 313 -4.39 13.19 32.49
N ALA A 314 -5.06 13.81 31.52
CA ALA A 314 -5.41 13.27 30.22
C ALA A 314 -4.63 14.00 29.13
N LEU A 315 -4.00 13.26 28.23
CA LEU A 315 -3.30 13.81 27.07
C LEU A 315 -4.26 13.88 25.89
N PHE A 316 -4.54 15.09 25.43
CA PHE A 316 -5.31 15.34 24.21
C PHE A 316 -4.37 15.73 23.08
N ALA A 317 -4.53 15.11 21.92
CA ALA A 317 -3.76 15.44 20.71
C ALA A 317 -4.70 15.50 19.50
N PRO A 318 -4.34 16.24 18.44
CA PRO A 318 -5.10 16.25 17.20
C PRO A 318 -5.24 14.84 16.63
N ALA A 319 -6.45 14.46 16.25
CA ALA A 319 -6.70 13.19 15.59
C ALA A 319 -6.06 13.19 14.19
N PRO A 320 -5.58 12.04 13.69
CA PRO A 320 -5.14 11.94 12.31
C PRO A 320 -6.33 12.21 11.37
N HIS A 321 -6.08 12.93 10.27
CA HIS A 321 -7.11 13.18 9.27
C HIS A 321 -7.63 11.84 8.70
N PRO A 322 -8.94 11.67 8.44
CA PRO A 322 -9.51 10.39 8.00
C PRO A 322 -8.90 9.80 6.72
N LEU A 323 -8.34 10.66 5.85
CA LEU A 323 -7.62 10.29 4.62
C LEU A 323 -6.09 10.23 4.77
N ALA A 324 -5.51 10.51 5.95
CA ALA A 324 -4.06 10.57 6.14
C ALA A 324 -3.38 9.22 5.82
N VAL A 325 -3.89 8.13 6.39
CA VAL A 325 -3.38 6.77 6.14
C VAL A 325 -3.48 6.41 4.66
N ALA A 326 -4.62 6.70 4.02
CA ALA A 326 -4.82 6.40 2.60
C ALA A 326 -3.91 7.24 1.69
N THR A 327 -3.64 8.49 2.06
CA THR A 327 -2.73 9.40 1.35
C THR A 327 -1.29 8.92 1.47
N LEU A 328 -0.86 8.52 2.65
CA LEU A 328 0.47 7.94 2.87
C LEU A 328 0.62 6.58 2.18
N ALA A 329 -0.36 5.70 2.26
CA ALA A 329 -0.36 4.45 1.50
C ALA A 329 -0.26 4.70 -0.02
N GLN A 330 -0.82 5.80 -0.51
CA GLN A 330 -0.73 6.18 -1.92
C GLN A 330 0.67 6.65 -2.33
N THR A 331 1.45 7.27 -1.43
CA THR A 331 2.87 7.59 -1.71
C THR A 331 3.70 6.32 -1.95
N GLN A 332 3.48 5.28 -1.14
CA GLN A 332 4.14 3.98 -1.29
C GLN A 332 3.74 3.30 -2.60
N ARG A 333 2.43 3.32 -2.96
CA ARG A 333 1.92 2.80 -4.24
C ARG A 333 2.45 3.56 -5.45
N ALA A 334 2.73 4.85 -5.30
CA ALA A 334 3.31 5.67 -6.35
C ALA A 334 4.82 5.45 -6.52
N GLU A 335 5.45 4.65 -5.64
CA GLU A 335 6.90 4.44 -5.59
C GLU A 335 7.69 5.75 -5.40
N VAL A 336 7.18 6.60 -4.51
CA VAL A 336 7.74 7.92 -4.20
C VAL A 336 8.10 7.95 -2.72
N GLN A 337 9.26 8.52 -2.38
CA GLN A 337 9.70 8.60 -0.98
C GLN A 337 8.84 9.60 -0.21
N ALA A 338 8.24 9.16 0.89
CA ALA A 338 7.47 9.99 1.81
C ALA A 338 8.36 10.48 2.95
N VAL A 339 8.55 11.80 3.03
CA VAL A 339 9.39 12.46 4.03
C VAL A 339 8.55 13.44 4.84
N THR A 340 8.80 13.54 6.13
CA THR A 340 8.19 14.57 6.99
C THR A 340 9.20 15.10 8.01
N VAL A 341 8.79 16.11 8.78
CA VAL A 341 9.58 16.70 9.86
C VAL A 341 8.96 16.33 11.21
N ASP A 342 9.82 16.01 12.20
CA ASP A 342 9.38 15.61 13.54
C ASP A 342 8.99 16.84 14.36
N ASP A 343 7.70 17.00 14.66
CA ASP A 343 7.20 18.12 15.45
C ASP A 343 6.95 17.75 16.92
N ALA A 344 6.71 18.76 17.76
CA ALA A 344 6.52 18.56 19.20
C ALA A 344 5.30 17.70 19.57
N ALA A 345 4.28 17.66 18.69
CA ALA A 345 3.10 16.80 18.85
C ALA A 345 3.35 15.36 18.35
N GLY A 346 4.39 15.16 17.53
CA GLY A 346 4.77 13.88 16.95
C GLY A 346 3.82 13.41 15.85
N VAL A 347 4.36 12.61 14.93
CA VAL A 347 3.60 11.99 13.82
C VAL A 347 2.79 10.76 14.28
N GLY A 348 2.91 10.37 15.55
CA GLY A 348 2.08 9.34 16.20
C GLY A 348 2.14 7.98 15.52
N GLU A 349 0.97 7.37 15.32
CA GLU A 349 0.80 6.07 14.66
C GLU A 349 1.20 6.08 13.16
N LEU A 350 1.37 7.26 12.55
CA LEU A 350 1.73 7.38 11.14
C LEU A 350 3.25 7.30 10.90
N ARG A 351 4.08 7.26 11.96
CA ARG A 351 5.56 7.21 11.83
C ARG A 351 6.07 6.10 10.89
N PRO A 352 5.58 4.85 10.96
CA PRO A 352 6.04 3.77 10.08
C PRO A 352 5.71 3.98 8.60
N ALA A 353 4.74 4.87 8.30
CA ALA A 353 4.33 5.14 6.93
C ALA A 353 5.28 6.10 6.20
N PHE A 354 6.17 6.79 6.92
CA PHE A 354 7.21 7.65 6.37
C PHE A 354 8.51 6.90 6.17
N ASP A 355 9.16 7.12 5.03
CA ASP A 355 10.50 6.59 4.77
C ASP A 355 11.54 7.27 5.66
N GLU A 356 11.40 8.58 5.88
CA GLU A 356 12.32 9.38 6.69
C GLU A 356 11.59 10.48 7.47
N ILE A 357 12.00 10.69 8.72
CA ILE A 357 11.47 11.73 9.60
C ILE A 357 12.64 12.61 10.06
N ILE A 358 12.62 13.88 9.66
CA ILE A 358 13.74 14.80 9.90
C ILE A 358 13.51 15.59 11.20
N PRO A 359 14.46 15.59 12.15
CA PRO A 359 14.30 16.32 13.40
C PRO A 359 14.31 17.84 13.18
N LEU A 360 13.45 18.56 13.92
CA LEU A 360 13.50 20.03 14.04
C LEU A 360 14.73 20.41 14.87
N ALA A 361 15.86 20.70 14.24
CA ALA A 361 17.11 21.11 14.91
C ALA A 361 17.04 22.55 15.47
N GLY A 362 15.95 22.93 16.17
CA GLY A 362 15.62 24.30 16.57
C GLY A 362 14.85 25.11 15.51
N ASP A 363 14.57 24.46 14.37
CA ASP A 363 13.82 24.88 13.20
C ASP A 363 12.39 25.36 13.46
N SER A 364 11.89 26.38 12.75
CA SER A 364 10.45 26.40 12.44
C SER A 364 10.12 25.25 11.47
N ILE A 365 8.88 24.75 11.49
CA ILE A 365 8.44 23.67 10.57
C ILE A 365 8.67 24.08 9.11
N GLY A 366 8.33 25.33 8.76
CA GLY A 366 8.50 25.85 7.39
C GLY A 366 9.97 25.87 6.95
N ASP A 367 10.88 26.30 7.83
CA ASP A 367 12.33 26.33 7.53
C ASP A 367 12.91 24.91 7.41
N ALA A 368 12.47 23.99 8.27
CA ALA A 368 12.87 22.59 8.19
C ALA A 368 12.41 21.93 6.89
N LEU A 369 11.16 22.18 6.46
CA LEU A 369 10.64 21.73 5.16
C LEU A 369 11.45 22.29 4.00
N LEU A 370 11.78 23.59 4.02
CA LEU A 370 12.60 24.24 2.98
C LEU A 370 14.01 23.64 2.90
N ARG A 371 14.69 23.45 4.03
CA ARG A 371 16.02 22.82 4.04
C ARG A 371 15.98 21.39 3.53
N THR A 372 14.95 20.64 3.91
CA THR A 372 14.75 19.27 3.46
C THR A 372 14.58 19.22 1.95
N ALA A 373 13.71 20.07 1.41
CA ALA A 373 13.50 20.18 -0.04
C ALA A 373 14.79 20.51 -0.78
N ARG A 374 15.55 21.50 -0.31
CA ARG A 374 16.85 21.87 -0.91
C ARG A 374 17.89 20.74 -0.84
N THR A 375 17.90 19.95 0.23
CA THR A 375 18.84 18.84 0.39
C THR A 375 18.57 17.76 -0.67
N TYR A 376 17.33 17.29 -0.79
CA TYR A 376 16.97 16.30 -1.81
C TYR A 376 17.16 16.83 -3.25
N GLN A 377 16.87 18.12 -3.49
CA GLN A 377 17.12 18.74 -4.80
C GLN A 377 18.61 18.78 -5.15
N GLN A 378 19.49 19.03 -4.17
CA GLN A 378 20.95 18.99 -4.35
C GLN A 378 21.45 17.57 -4.63
N ASP A 379 20.81 16.56 -4.06
CA ASP A 379 21.06 15.15 -4.34
C ASP A 379 20.51 14.69 -5.71
N GLY A 380 19.84 15.58 -6.44
CA GLY A 380 19.34 15.33 -7.79
C GLY A 380 17.93 14.75 -7.86
N HIS A 381 17.18 14.78 -6.75
CA HIS A 381 15.77 14.36 -6.72
C HIS A 381 14.83 15.51 -7.13
N SER A 382 13.70 15.17 -7.76
CA SER A 382 12.59 16.12 -7.92
C SER A 382 11.64 16.03 -6.73
N VAL A 383 11.38 17.17 -6.10
CA VAL A 383 10.71 17.26 -4.81
C VAL A 383 9.35 17.94 -4.94
N ALA A 384 8.31 17.27 -4.44
CA ALA A 384 7.01 17.87 -4.18
C ALA A 384 6.87 18.20 -2.69
N VAL A 385 6.37 19.39 -2.36
CA VAL A 385 6.08 19.81 -0.98
C VAL A 385 4.58 20.01 -0.82
N ILE A 386 3.98 19.38 0.18
CA ILE A 386 2.57 19.52 0.54
C ILE A 386 2.48 20.23 1.88
N SER A 387 1.91 21.43 1.91
CA SER A 387 1.76 22.24 3.14
C SER A 387 0.57 23.19 3.03
N SER A 388 0.02 23.60 4.18
CA SER A 388 -0.98 24.68 4.27
C SER A 388 -0.38 26.05 4.54
N SER A 389 0.85 26.15 5.05
CA SER A 389 1.41 27.43 5.55
C SER A 389 2.90 27.66 5.30
N ALA A 390 3.63 26.72 4.69
CA ALA A 390 5.07 26.84 4.41
C ALA A 390 5.36 27.49 3.05
N ALA A 391 5.01 28.78 2.89
CA ALA A 391 5.13 29.53 1.63
C ALA A 391 6.52 29.45 0.94
N GLN A 392 7.61 29.57 1.71
CA GLN A 392 8.97 29.49 1.16
C GLN A 392 9.31 28.08 0.68
N ALA A 393 8.88 27.04 1.40
CA ALA A 393 9.10 25.66 0.99
C ALA A 393 8.26 25.31 -0.26
N LEU A 394 7.01 25.78 -0.31
CA LEU A 394 6.10 25.61 -1.46
C LEU A 394 6.65 26.25 -2.73
N SER A 395 7.18 27.48 -2.63
CA SER A 395 7.74 28.19 -3.80
C SER A 395 9.10 27.65 -4.27
N ALA A 396 9.90 27.09 -3.36
CA ALA A 396 11.20 26.49 -3.66
C ALA A 396 11.11 25.06 -4.24
N ALA A 397 10.02 24.34 -4.00
CA ALA A 397 9.81 22.98 -4.49
C ALA A 397 9.68 22.93 -6.02
N ASP A 398 9.94 21.75 -6.62
CA ASP A 398 9.65 21.51 -8.05
C ASP A 398 8.14 21.43 -8.31
N LEU A 399 7.39 21.02 -7.29
CA LEU A 399 5.93 21.06 -7.24
C LEU A 399 5.46 21.45 -5.83
N GLY A 400 5.00 22.68 -5.65
CA GLY A 400 4.34 23.12 -4.41
C GLY A 400 2.85 22.82 -4.44
N VAL A 401 2.35 21.98 -3.54
CA VAL A 401 0.91 21.70 -3.38
C VAL A 401 0.41 22.36 -2.08
N GLY A 402 -0.36 23.42 -2.23
CA GLY A 402 -0.99 24.15 -1.13
C GLY A 402 -2.31 23.49 -0.74
N ILE A 403 -2.52 23.22 0.55
CA ILE A 403 -3.86 22.89 1.05
C ILE A 403 -4.49 24.14 1.64
N LEU A 404 -5.71 24.45 1.22
CA LEU A 404 -6.48 25.55 1.84
C LEU A 404 -6.82 25.19 3.28
N PRO A 405 -6.43 26.03 4.25
CA PRO A 405 -6.90 25.87 5.63
C PRO A 405 -8.40 26.20 5.73
N ASP A 406 -9.10 25.55 6.66
CA ASP A 406 -10.52 25.81 6.96
C ASP A 406 -10.73 27.15 7.71
N ASP A 407 -9.67 27.67 8.33
CA ASP A 407 -9.63 28.87 9.18
C ASP A 407 -9.12 30.14 8.44
N ASP A 408 -9.22 31.31 9.08
CA ASP A 408 -8.74 32.64 8.62
C ASP A 408 -7.19 32.76 8.53
N GLN A 409 -6.50 31.62 8.36
CA GLN A 409 -5.06 31.50 8.23
C GLN A 409 -4.56 32.01 6.86
N PRO A 410 -3.28 32.41 6.76
CA PRO A 410 -2.68 32.82 5.50
C PRO A 410 -2.77 31.70 4.46
N GLN A 411 -3.48 31.96 3.36
CA GLN A 411 -3.67 30.97 2.30
C GLN A 411 -2.37 30.74 1.51
N PRO A 412 -2.08 29.50 1.06
CA PRO A 412 -0.84 29.14 0.40
C PRO A 412 -0.81 29.57 -1.08
N LEU A 413 -0.92 30.88 -1.35
CA LEU A 413 -0.92 31.44 -2.70
C LEU A 413 0.42 31.31 -3.44
N ASP A 414 1.49 30.97 -2.71
CA ASP A 414 2.83 30.70 -3.27
C ASP A 414 2.97 29.25 -3.80
N ALA A 415 1.93 28.43 -3.68
CA ALA A 415 1.90 27.08 -4.24
C ALA A 415 1.70 27.08 -5.77
N ASP A 416 2.18 26.02 -6.44
CA ASP A 416 1.93 25.77 -7.86
C ASP A 416 0.51 25.28 -8.13
N LEU A 417 -0.03 24.51 -7.18
CA LEU A 417 -1.36 23.91 -7.22
C LEU A 417 -1.99 24.03 -5.83
N ILE A 418 -3.22 24.51 -5.78
CA ILE A 418 -3.98 24.66 -4.53
C ILE A 418 -5.16 23.69 -4.55
N VAL A 419 -5.34 22.94 -3.46
CA VAL A 419 -6.42 21.97 -3.27
C VAL A 419 -7.13 22.18 -1.95
N ASP A 420 -8.35 21.67 -1.85
CA ASP A 420 -9.26 21.90 -0.71
C ASP A 420 -8.92 21.05 0.50
N GLY A 421 -8.22 19.94 0.29
CA GLY A 421 -7.93 19.00 1.36
C GLY A 421 -7.16 17.79 0.87
N LEU A 422 -7.02 16.81 1.75
CA LEU A 422 -6.26 15.59 1.47
C LEU A 422 -6.88 14.73 0.35
N ALA A 423 -8.15 14.90 0.00
CA ALA A 423 -8.76 14.23 -1.14
C ALA A 423 -8.11 14.64 -2.48
N GLY A 424 -7.87 15.94 -2.67
CA GLY A 424 -7.16 16.46 -3.84
C GLY A 424 -5.71 16.01 -3.87
N VAL A 425 -5.03 16.02 -2.71
CA VAL A 425 -3.67 15.49 -2.56
C VAL A 425 -3.60 14.02 -2.93
N TRP A 426 -4.52 13.20 -2.41
CA TRP A 426 -4.58 11.77 -2.75
C TRP A 426 -4.72 11.56 -4.26
N ARG A 427 -5.56 12.35 -4.95
CA ARG A 427 -5.72 12.25 -6.41
C ARG A 427 -4.43 12.64 -7.16
N ILE A 428 -3.72 13.66 -6.70
CA ILE A 428 -2.41 14.04 -7.27
C ILE A 428 -1.41 12.90 -7.08
N LEU A 429 -1.30 12.35 -5.88
CA LEU A 429 -0.42 11.20 -5.60
C LEU A 429 -0.82 9.95 -6.41
N HIS A 430 -2.12 9.74 -6.63
CA HIS A 430 -2.65 8.69 -7.49
C HIS A 430 -2.32 8.92 -8.97
N ALA A 431 -2.17 10.18 -9.40
CA ALA A 431 -1.79 10.54 -10.75
C ALA A 431 -0.31 10.32 -11.06
N LEU A 432 0.58 10.34 -10.06
CA LEU A 432 2.04 10.19 -10.24
C LEU A 432 2.44 8.93 -11.03
N PRO A 433 2.05 7.70 -10.64
CA PRO A 433 2.42 6.50 -11.40
C PRO A 433 1.80 6.50 -12.80
N ALA A 434 0.58 7.02 -12.95
CA ALA A 434 -0.08 7.15 -14.25
C ALA A 434 0.62 8.16 -15.16
N ALA A 435 1.17 9.25 -14.61
CA ALA A 435 1.96 10.24 -15.34
C ALA A 435 3.31 9.67 -15.81
N LYS A 436 4.01 8.93 -14.93
CA LYS A 436 5.23 8.19 -15.27
C LYS A 436 4.97 7.18 -16.40
N GLU A 437 3.87 6.44 -16.29
CA GLU A 437 3.49 5.45 -17.32
C GLU A 437 3.05 6.09 -18.65
N ALA A 438 2.28 7.18 -18.60
CA ALA A 438 1.89 7.93 -19.79
C ALA A 438 3.12 8.47 -20.53
N SER A 439 4.10 9.00 -19.80
CA SER A 439 5.36 9.48 -20.37
C SER A 439 6.18 8.35 -21.00
N ARG A 440 6.30 7.21 -20.31
CA ARG A 440 6.96 5.99 -20.83
C ARG A 440 6.31 5.50 -22.12
N ARG A 441 4.97 5.39 -22.15
CA ARG A 441 4.20 5.00 -23.34
C ARG A 441 4.35 6.01 -24.48
N GLY A 442 4.31 7.30 -24.17
CA GLY A 442 4.51 8.37 -25.15
C GLY A 442 5.88 8.30 -25.82
N VAL A 443 6.94 8.03 -25.06
CA VAL A 443 8.30 7.80 -25.58
C VAL A 443 8.35 6.54 -26.45
N ASN A 444 7.78 5.43 -26.01
CA ASN A 444 7.76 4.19 -26.79
C ASN A 444 7.00 4.34 -28.13
N LEU A 445 5.83 4.99 -28.10
CA LEU A 445 5.05 5.32 -29.31
C LEU A 445 5.85 6.23 -30.24
N SER A 446 6.57 7.20 -29.68
CA SER A 446 7.43 8.11 -30.44
C SER A 446 8.57 7.39 -31.15
N ILE A 447 9.29 6.50 -30.44
CA ILE A 447 10.36 5.68 -31.01
C ILE A 447 9.82 4.82 -32.15
N GLY A 448 8.73 4.11 -31.92
CA GLY A 448 8.10 3.24 -32.93
C GLY A 448 7.63 4.02 -34.16
N ALA A 449 6.95 5.14 -33.95
CA ALA A 449 6.45 5.99 -35.02
C ALA A 449 7.58 6.61 -35.87
N SER A 450 8.66 7.07 -35.23
CA SER A 450 9.82 7.60 -35.95
C SER A 450 10.60 6.53 -36.71
N ALA A 451 10.69 5.31 -36.16
CA ALA A 451 11.30 4.18 -36.87
C ALA A 451 10.50 3.82 -38.13
N LEU A 452 9.17 3.67 -38.03
CA LEU A 452 8.29 3.40 -39.17
C LEU A 452 8.32 4.54 -40.20
N GLY A 453 8.31 5.79 -39.74
CA GLY A 453 8.43 6.97 -40.61
C GLY A 453 9.73 6.99 -41.39
N SER A 454 10.84 6.59 -40.74
CA SER A 454 12.16 6.47 -41.39
C SER A 454 12.20 5.36 -42.45
N LEU A 455 11.49 4.24 -42.23
CA LEU A 455 11.38 3.16 -43.23
C LEU A 455 10.62 3.61 -44.49
N LEU A 456 9.59 4.44 -44.33
CA LEU A 456 8.83 5.00 -45.46
C LEU A 456 9.62 6.02 -46.30
N LEU A 457 10.77 6.52 -45.81
CA LEU A 457 11.65 7.40 -46.59
C LEU A 457 12.54 6.63 -47.57
N ILE A 458 12.56 5.30 -47.50
CA ILE A 458 13.29 4.47 -48.46
C ILE A 458 12.64 4.65 -49.85
N PRO A 459 13.38 5.08 -50.89
CA PRO A 459 12.79 5.54 -52.16
C PRO A 459 11.86 4.55 -52.89
N THR A 460 12.00 3.25 -52.64
CA THR A 460 11.21 2.19 -53.27
C THR A 460 9.97 1.78 -52.47
N VAL A 461 9.84 2.27 -51.24
CA VAL A 461 8.69 2.02 -50.36
C VAL A 461 7.58 3.03 -50.65
N ARG A 462 6.33 2.55 -50.77
CA ARG A 462 5.18 3.43 -51.02
C ARG A 462 4.69 4.03 -49.70
N GLY A 463 4.80 5.35 -49.56
CA GLY A 463 4.14 6.11 -48.48
C GLY A 463 4.81 7.45 -48.22
N ASN A 464 4.23 8.23 -47.30
CA ASN A 464 4.80 9.49 -46.86
C ASN A 464 5.49 9.29 -45.50
N GLY A 465 6.79 9.59 -45.41
CA GLY A 465 7.58 9.48 -44.18
C GLY A 465 6.95 10.06 -42.90
N PRO A 466 6.27 11.22 -42.93
CA PRO A 466 5.67 11.81 -41.72
C PRO A 466 4.40 11.12 -41.20
N GLU A 467 3.71 10.29 -41.98
CA GLU A 467 2.40 9.75 -41.61
C GLU A 467 2.40 8.89 -40.34
N PRO A 468 3.37 7.97 -40.13
CA PRO A 468 3.47 7.20 -38.88
C PRO A 468 3.66 8.07 -37.64
N VAL A 469 4.39 9.18 -37.74
CA VAL A 469 4.58 10.14 -36.63
C VAL A 469 3.26 10.79 -36.23
N VAL A 470 2.42 11.12 -37.22
CA VAL A 470 1.09 11.69 -36.96
C VAL A 470 0.17 10.67 -36.30
N LEU A 471 0.17 9.42 -36.79
CA LEU A 471 -0.60 8.33 -36.18
C LEU A 471 -0.12 8.05 -34.75
N GLY A 472 1.19 8.01 -34.53
CA GLY A 472 1.79 7.88 -33.19
C GLY A 472 1.37 9.02 -32.27
N ALA A 473 1.31 10.26 -32.77
CA ALA A 473 0.85 11.41 -32.00
C ALA A 473 -0.64 11.32 -31.63
N ALA A 474 -1.49 10.85 -32.54
CA ALA A 474 -2.91 10.61 -32.28
C ALA A 474 -3.12 9.47 -31.26
N ALA A 475 -2.36 8.37 -31.40
CA ALA A 475 -2.36 7.28 -30.42
C ALA A 475 -1.88 7.76 -29.05
N GLY A 476 -0.86 8.63 -29.01
CA GLY A 476 -0.38 9.27 -27.81
C GLY A 476 -1.43 10.14 -27.12
N LEU A 477 -2.13 10.98 -27.88
CA LEU A 477 -3.27 11.78 -27.38
C LEU A 477 -4.33 10.89 -26.73
N MET A 478 -4.73 9.82 -27.41
CA MET A 478 -5.70 8.87 -26.87
C MET A 478 -5.15 8.23 -25.59
N SER A 479 -3.93 7.72 -25.61
CA SER A 479 -3.31 7.07 -24.45
C SER A 479 -3.26 8.01 -23.23
N GLY A 480 -2.83 9.26 -23.42
CA GLY A 480 -2.78 10.28 -22.36
C GLY A 480 -4.17 10.60 -21.81
N TYR A 481 -5.15 10.81 -22.70
CA TYR A 481 -6.55 11.06 -22.34
C TYR A 481 -7.16 9.92 -21.50
N TRP A 482 -7.04 8.67 -21.96
CA TRP A 482 -7.59 7.52 -21.25
C TRP A 482 -6.91 7.30 -19.90
N SER A 483 -5.58 7.49 -19.83
CA SER A 483 -4.83 7.35 -18.58
C SER A 483 -5.26 8.39 -17.54
N ALA A 484 -5.35 9.67 -17.92
CA ALA A 484 -5.83 10.73 -17.03
C ALA A 484 -7.31 10.56 -16.67
N ARG A 485 -8.16 10.14 -17.62
CA ARG A 485 -9.59 9.91 -17.35
C ARG A 485 -9.80 8.78 -16.33
N ASN A 486 -8.94 7.76 -16.32
CA ASN A 486 -9.00 6.70 -15.32
C ASN A 486 -8.65 7.25 -13.92
N VAL A 487 -7.64 8.11 -13.81
CA VAL A 487 -7.27 8.78 -12.55
C VAL A 487 -8.38 9.69 -12.05
N VAL A 488 -8.94 10.55 -12.91
CA VAL A 488 -10.03 11.48 -12.56
C VAL A 488 -11.31 10.76 -12.14
N ASN A 489 -11.54 9.55 -12.65
CA ASN A 489 -12.71 8.72 -12.29
C ASN A 489 -12.41 7.70 -11.20
N ALA A 490 -11.19 7.67 -10.66
CA ALA A 490 -10.86 6.85 -9.52
C ALA A 490 -11.73 7.29 -8.33
N ARG A 491 -12.34 6.31 -7.66
CA ARG A 491 -13.10 6.57 -6.44
C ARG A 491 -12.10 6.93 -5.35
N LEU A 492 -12.40 7.99 -4.60
CA LEU A 492 -11.62 8.32 -3.41
C LEU A 492 -11.65 7.13 -2.44
N PRO A 493 -10.55 6.88 -1.73
CA PRO A 493 -10.54 5.89 -0.68
C PRO A 493 -11.55 6.31 0.39
N ARG A 494 -12.22 5.32 0.99
CA ARG A 494 -13.17 5.60 2.06
C ARG A 494 -12.38 6.16 3.27
N PRO A 495 -12.83 7.28 3.86
CA PRO A 495 -12.20 7.79 5.07
C PRO A 495 -12.26 6.74 6.18
N VAL A 496 -11.14 6.53 6.86
CA VAL A 496 -11.06 5.60 7.98
C VAL A 496 -11.95 6.15 9.11
N PRO A 497 -12.89 5.36 9.68
CA PRO A 497 -13.63 5.80 10.85
C PRO A 497 -12.65 6.12 11.98
N VAL A 498 -12.66 7.37 12.43
CA VAL A 498 -11.80 7.85 13.53
C VAL A 498 -12.40 7.46 14.89
N ASP A 499 -13.65 6.99 14.89
CA ASP A 499 -14.40 6.66 16.09
C ASP A 499 -13.84 5.41 16.78
N GLU A 500 -13.38 5.59 18.00
CA GLU A 500 -12.99 4.50 18.91
C GLU A 500 -14.24 3.84 19.49
N TRP A 501 -15.01 3.10 18.67
CA TRP A 501 -16.27 2.46 19.08
C TRP A 501 -16.16 1.59 20.35
N HIS A 502 -14.98 0.99 20.54
CA HIS A 502 -14.65 0.17 21.71
C HIS A 502 -14.54 0.99 23.01
N ALA A 503 -14.17 2.26 22.91
CA ALA A 503 -14.05 3.17 24.05
C ALA A 503 -15.38 3.84 24.41
N MET A 504 -16.42 3.71 23.58
CA MET A 504 -17.74 4.31 23.77
C MET A 504 -18.74 3.33 24.43
N SER A 505 -19.71 3.90 25.16
CA SER A 505 -20.87 3.16 25.67
C SER A 505 -21.83 2.81 24.53
N VAL A 506 -22.66 1.77 24.72
CA VAL A 506 -23.61 1.30 23.69
C VAL A 506 -24.58 2.41 23.25
N GLU A 507 -24.99 3.29 24.18
CA GLU A 507 -25.87 4.42 23.89
C GLU A 507 -25.17 5.50 23.04
N GLN A 508 -23.90 5.79 23.34
CA GLN A 508 -23.09 6.72 22.55
C GLN A 508 -22.89 6.20 21.13
N VAL A 509 -22.56 4.91 20.96
CA VAL A 509 -22.41 4.29 19.64
C VAL A 509 -23.72 4.37 18.85
N ARG A 510 -24.86 4.11 19.50
CA ARG A 510 -26.18 4.21 18.84
C ARG A 510 -26.49 5.64 18.39
N ASN A 511 -26.19 6.64 19.22
CA ASN A 511 -26.42 8.05 18.90
C ASN A 511 -25.48 8.54 17.79
N ALA A 512 -24.20 8.16 17.83
CA ALA A 512 -23.22 8.50 16.81
C ALA A 512 -23.58 7.88 15.45
N LEU A 513 -23.97 6.59 15.42
CA LEU A 513 -24.42 5.93 14.20
C LEU A 513 -25.73 6.52 13.67
N ALA A 514 -26.67 6.92 14.54
CA ALA A 514 -27.90 7.60 14.15
C ALA A 514 -27.66 9.02 13.60
N ALA A 515 -26.71 9.76 14.17
CA ALA A 515 -26.33 11.09 13.68
C ALA A 515 -25.58 11.01 12.33
N SER A 516 -24.82 9.94 12.10
CA SER A 516 -24.08 9.68 10.87
C SER A 516 -24.93 9.10 9.72
N SER A 517 -26.26 8.97 9.88
CA SER A 517 -27.15 8.34 8.89
C SER A 517 -27.42 9.18 7.63
N GLU A 518 -26.43 9.93 7.13
CA GLU A 518 -26.44 10.29 5.72
C GLU A 518 -26.25 9.02 4.90
N SER A 519 -27.21 8.74 4.03
CA SER A 519 -27.33 7.47 3.33
C SER A 519 -26.06 7.14 2.54
N THR A 520 -25.19 6.29 3.09
CA THR A 520 -24.31 5.47 2.27
C THR A 520 -25.20 4.51 1.50
N SER A 521 -25.62 4.93 0.31
CA SER A 521 -26.15 4.00 -0.68
C SER A 521 -25.12 2.89 -0.83
N ALA A 522 -25.56 1.66 -0.52
CA ALA A 522 -24.80 0.50 -0.94
C ALA A 522 -24.51 0.70 -2.43
N PRO A 523 -23.25 0.56 -2.89
CA PRO A 523 -23.03 0.49 -4.32
C PRO A 523 -23.94 -0.60 -4.85
N ASP A 524 -24.59 -0.36 -5.98
CA ASP A 524 -25.24 -1.40 -6.77
C ASP A 524 -24.19 -2.48 -7.09
N ALA A 525 -23.98 -3.42 -6.16
CA ALA A 525 -23.09 -4.57 -6.32
C ALA A 525 -23.61 -5.50 -7.41
N ALA A 526 -24.87 -5.31 -7.81
CA ALA A 526 -25.50 -5.94 -8.96
C ALA A 526 -24.96 -5.44 -10.31
N ASP A 527 -24.41 -4.21 -10.41
CA ASP A 527 -24.08 -3.62 -11.72
C ASP A 527 -22.62 -3.88 -12.17
N SER A 528 -21.75 -4.38 -11.29
CA SER A 528 -20.36 -4.75 -11.63
C SER A 528 -20.12 -6.25 -11.84
N ALA A 529 -21.03 -7.12 -11.38
CA ALA A 529 -20.90 -8.57 -11.50
C ALA A 529 -21.23 -9.12 -12.91
N GLN A 530 -21.74 -8.27 -13.80
CA GLN A 530 -22.06 -8.59 -15.19
C GLN A 530 -21.39 -7.65 -16.19
N ARG A 531 -20.11 -7.27 -15.97
CA ARG A 531 -19.28 -6.98 -17.13
C ARG A 531 -19.26 -8.24 -17.99
N ASN A 532 -19.90 -8.17 -19.16
CA ASN A 532 -19.98 -9.25 -20.14
C ASN A 532 -18.63 -9.99 -20.19
N ILE A 533 -18.64 -11.32 -20.08
CA ILE A 533 -17.45 -12.18 -20.18
C ILE A 533 -16.61 -11.82 -21.41
N VAL A 534 -17.26 -11.33 -22.47
CA VAL A 534 -16.63 -10.78 -23.68
C VAL A 534 -15.76 -9.55 -23.39
N TRP A 535 -16.22 -8.59 -22.59
CA TRP A 535 -15.42 -7.42 -22.20
C TRP A 535 -14.27 -7.80 -21.28
N GLN A 536 -14.48 -8.71 -20.34
CA GLN A 536 -13.39 -9.24 -19.49
C GLN A 536 -12.33 -9.96 -20.35
N PHE A 537 -12.76 -10.75 -21.33
CA PHE A 537 -11.85 -11.37 -22.29
C PHE A 537 -11.10 -10.34 -23.14
N LEU A 538 -11.80 -9.31 -23.64
CA LEU A 538 -11.18 -8.23 -24.41
C LEU A 538 -10.21 -7.39 -23.58
N ASP A 539 -10.52 -7.14 -22.31
CA ASP A 539 -9.63 -6.46 -21.36
C ASP A 539 -8.39 -7.33 -21.11
N ALA A 540 -8.55 -8.64 -20.87
CA ALA A 540 -7.43 -9.57 -20.73
C ALA A 540 -6.55 -9.65 -22.00
N VAL A 541 -7.17 -9.69 -23.19
CA VAL A 541 -6.43 -9.62 -24.47
C VAL A 541 -5.69 -8.28 -24.61
N ARG A 542 -6.30 -7.16 -24.20
CA ARG A 542 -5.67 -5.85 -24.24
C ARG A 542 -4.48 -5.75 -23.29
N ASP A 543 -4.61 -6.32 -22.10
CA ASP A 543 -3.55 -6.34 -21.09
C ASP A 543 -2.37 -7.19 -21.58
N GLU A 544 -2.65 -8.35 -22.19
CA GLU A 544 -1.63 -9.19 -22.82
C GLU A 544 -0.97 -8.52 -24.04
N LEU A 545 -1.75 -7.79 -24.86
CA LEU A 545 -1.20 -6.96 -25.94
C LEU A 545 -0.38 -5.76 -25.44
N SER A 546 -0.47 -5.44 -24.15
CA SER A 546 0.32 -4.39 -23.50
C SER A 546 1.62 -4.93 -22.86
N ASP A 547 1.89 -6.25 -22.96
CA ASP A 547 3.16 -6.87 -22.55
C ASP A 547 4.35 -6.17 -23.24
N PRO A 548 5.49 -5.92 -22.56
CA PRO A 548 6.68 -5.30 -23.14
C PRO A 548 7.16 -5.88 -24.49
N LEU A 549 6.91 -7.16 -24.78
CA LEU A 549 7.31 -7.80 -26.04
C LEU A 549 6.37 -7.51 -27.21
N THR A 550 5.09 -7.31 -26.93
CA THR A 550 4.05 -7.15 -27.94
C THR A 550 4.24 -5.90 -28.82
N PRO A 551 4.55 -4.70 -28.26
CA PRO A 551 4.82 -3.52 -29.07
C PRO A 551 6.01 -3.71 -30.02
N VAL A 552 7.05 -4.42 -29.60
CA VAL A 552 8.24 -4.67 -30.44
C VAL A 552 7.89 -5.54 -31.64
N LEU A 553 7.15 -6.63 -31.41
CA LEU A 553 6.68 -7.53 -32.47
C LEU A 553 5.67 -6.87 -33.39
N GLY A 554 4.74 -6.07 -32.83
CA GLY A 554 3.80 -5.26 -33.61
C GLY A 554 4.52 -4.23 -34.50
N LEU A 555 5.57 -3.58 -33.98
CA LEU A 555 6.44 -2.70 -34.76
C LEU A 555 7.20 -3.47 -35.86
N GLY A 556 7.70 -4.67 -35.57
CA GLY A 556 8.35 -5.54 -36.55
C GLY A 556 7.40 -5.99 -37.67
N ALA A 557 6.19 -6.41 -37.33
CA ALA A 557 5.16 -6.81 -38.29
C ALA A 557 4.75 -5.64 -39.19
N THR A 558 4.51 -4.45 -38.60
CA THR A 558 4.17 -3.24 -39.37
C THR A 558 5.34 -2.77 -40.25
N ALA A 559 6.58 -2.80 -39.74
CA ALA A 559 7.78 -2.50 -40.52
C ALA A 559 7.94 -3.43 -41.72
N THR A 560 7.69 -4.72 -41.52
CA THR A 560 7.78 -5.75 -42.58
C THR A 560 6.69 -5.59 -43.64
N ALA A 561 5.47 -5.22 -43.22
CA ALA A 561 4.38 -4.88 -44.13
C ALA A 561 4.72 -3.64 -44.97
N ILE A 562 5.27 -2.60 -44.34
CA ILE A 562 5.73 -1.37 -45.02
C ILE A 562 6.81 -1.69 -46.05
N LEU A 563 7.77 -2.55 -45.71
CA LEU A 563 8.85 -2.96 -46.60
C LEU A 563 8.39 -3.87 -47.75
N GLY A 564 7.09 -4.20 -47.82
CA GLY A 564 6.48 -4.91 -48.95
C GLY A 564 6.49 -6.44 -48.81
N SER A 565 6.69 -6.98 -47.60
CA SER A 565 6.49 -8.40 -47.31
C SER A 565 5.23 -8.63 -46.46
N PRO A 566 4.03 -8.64 -47.09
CA PRO A 566 2.78 -8.81 -46.35
C PRO A 566 2.63 -10.20 -45.73
N ILE A 567 3.27 -11.22 -46.30
CA ILE A 567 3.21 -12.60 -45.78
C ILE A 567 3.97 -12.68 -44.46
N ASP A 568 5.20 -12.17 -44.40
CA ASP A 568 6.00 -12.18 -43.16
C ASP A 568 5.33 -11.34 -42.06
N ALA A 569 4.75 -10.19 -42.44
CA ALA A 569 3.97 -9.37 -41.52
C ALA A 569 2.72 -10.09 -40.99
N LEU A 570 2.01 -10.81 -41.86
CA LEU A 570 0.85 -11.62 -41.47
C LEU A 570 1.26 -12.78 -40.56
N LEU A 571 2.39 -13.43 -40.82
CA LEU A 571 2.91 -14.50 -39.96
C LEU A 571 3.19 -13.97 -38.55
N VAL A 572 4.02 -12.92 -38.42
CA VAL A 572 4.34 -12.32 -37.12
C VAL A 572 3.08 -11.81 -36.41
N GLY A 573 2.21 -11.10 -37.14
CA GLY A 573 0.95 -10.60 -36.60
C GLY A 573 0.00 -11.71 -36.14
N SER A 574 -0.06 -12.83 -36.88
CA SER A 574 -0.92 -13.96 -36.53
C SER A 574 -0.43 -14.68 -35.27
N VAL A 575 0.88 -14.82 -35.10
CA VAL A 575 1.46 -15.44 -33.89
C VAL A 575 1.21 -14.55 -32.69
N LEU A 576 1.41 -13.24 -32.82
CA LEU A 576 1.14 -12.27 -31.76
C LEU A 576 -0.33 -12.33 -31.30
N VAL A 577 -1.26 -12.26 -32.24
CA VAL A 577 -2.70 -12.32 -31.93
C VAL A 577 -3.08 -13.68 -31.34
N SER A 578 -2.59 -14.78 -31.91
CA SER A 578 -2.92 -16.13 -31.42
C SER A 578 -2.42 -16.36 -30.00
N ASN A 579 -1.21 -15.90 -29.68
CA ASN A 579 -0.66 -15.98 -28.33
C ASN A 579 -1.50 -15.14 -27.35
N ALA A 580 -1.87 -13.91 -27.73
CA ALA A 580 -2.69 -13.05 -26.87
C ALA A 580 -4.06 -13.66 -26.55
N PHE A 581 -4.71 -14.27 -27.55
CA PHE A 581 -5.97 -14.98 -27.37
C PHE A 581 -5.81 -16.24 -26.51
N LEU A 582 -4.72 -17.00 -26.70
CA LEU A 582 -4.46 -18.20 -25.92
C LEU A 582 -4.23 -17.87 -24.43
N ALA A 583 -3.42 -16.85 -24.15
CA ALA A 583 -3.13 -16.37 -22.80
C ALA A 583 -4.40 -15.85 -22.10
N ALA A 584 -5.16 -14.97 -22.76
CA ALA A 584 -6.42 -14.46 -22.22
C ALA A 584 -7.44 -15.59 -21.94
N GLY A 585 -7.50 -16.59 -22.82
CA GLY A 585 -8.37 -17.76 -22.64
C GLY A 585 -7.97 -18.62 -21.43
N GLN A 586 -6.66 -18.80 -21.22
CA GLN A 586 -6.13 -19.51 -20.05
C GLN A 586 -6.43 -18.76 -18.74
N GLN A 587 -6.23 -17.44 -18.74
CA GLN A 587 -6.48 -16.59 -17.57
C GLN A 587 -7.96 -16.60 -17.16
N LEU A 588 -8.87 -16.35 -18.11
CA LEU A 588 -10.32 -16.35 -17.85
C LEU A 588 -10.82 -17.72 -17.37
N SER A 589 -10.29 -18.81 -17.94
CA SER A 589 -10.66 -20.16 -17.52
C SER A 589 -10.21 -20.47 -16.09
N ALA A 590 -9.05 -19.95 -15.69
CA ALA A 590 -8.55 -20.09 -14.33
C ALA A 590 -9.41 -19.29 -13.33
N GLU A 591 -9.71 -18.02 -13.64
CA GLU A 591 -10.55 -17.15 -12.80
C GLU A 591 -11.96 -17.70 -12.62
N LEU A 592 -12.61 -18.20 -13.69
CA LEU A 592 -13.95 -18.77 -13.60
C LEU A 592 -14.00 -20.03 -12.73
N ARG A 593 -12.95 -20.87 -12.76
CA ARG A 593 -12.85 -22.05 -11.90
C ARG A 593 -12.66 -21.66 -10.45
N LEU A 594 -11.82 -20.65 -10.19
CA LEU A 594 -11.59 -20.13 -8.85
C LEU A 594 -12.86 -19.49 -8.26
N ASN A 595 -13.54 -18.62 -9.01
CA ASN A 595 -14.75 -17.94 -8.54
C ASN A 595 -15.89 -18.91 -8.21
N ARG A 596 -16.03 -20.02 -8.95
CA ARG A 596 -17.02 -21.06 -8.63
C ARG A 596 -16.71 -21.80 -7.32
N LEU A 597 -15.43 -21.97 -6.99
CA LEU A 597 -15.00 -22.57 -5.73
C LEU A 597 -15.21 -21.60 -4.56
N LEU A 598 -14.93 -20.31 -4.76
CA LEU A 598 -15.10 -19.27 -3.73
C LEU A 598 -16.56 -18.90 -3.46
N ALA A 599 -17.44 -18.98 -4.47
CA ALA A 599 -18.87 -18.67 -4.34
C ALA A 599 -19.63 -19.58 -3.34
N HIS A 600 -19.05 -20.72 -2.96
CA HIS A 600 -19.63 -21.65 -1.99
C HIS A 600 -19.07 -21.47 -0.55
N GLN A 601 -18.21 -20.47 -0.31
CA GLN A 601 -17.47 -20.31 0.95
C GLN A 601 -17.77 -19.02 1.72
N ILE A 602 -18.80 -18.23 1.35
CA ILE A 602 -19.16 -17.00 2.09
C ILE A 602 -20.29 -17.33 3.07
N PRO A 603 -20.05 -17.37 4.40
CA PRO A 603 -21.09 -17.63 5.38
C PRO A 603 -22.13 -16.49 5.41
N PRO A 604 -23.44 -16.81 5.50
CA PRO A 604 -24.51 -15.81 5.54
C PRO A 604 -24.57 -15.09 6.90
N ALA A 605 -25.07 -13.86 6.91
CA ALA A 605 -25.25 -13.04 8.11
C ALA A 605 -26.70 -13.04 8.61
N TRP A 606 -26.91 -13.07 9.92
CA TRP A 606 -28.24 -12.95 10.54
C TRP A 606 -28.52 -11.50 10.94
N LYS A 607 -29.28 -10.77 10.13
CA LYS A 607 -29.73 -9.41 10.45
C LYS A 607 -30.99 -9.45 11.30
N VAL A 608 -31.01 -8.68 12.39
CA VAL A 608 -32.14 -8.57 13.31
C VAL A 608 -32.85 -7.24 13.09
N THR A 609 -34.16 -7.30 12.87
CA THR A 609 -35.03 -6.11 12.85
C THR A 609 -35.94 -6.14 14.06
N ILE A 610 -35.98 -5.05 14.82
CA ILE A 610 -36.89 -4.91 15.96
C ILE A 610 -38.20 -4.30 15.45
N ARG A 611 -39.29 -5.06 15.52
CA ARG A 611 -40.61 -4.57 15.15
C ARG A 611 -41.15 -3.60 16.22
N PRO A 612 -42.13 -2.72 15.87
CA PRO A 612 -42.71 -1.76 16.82
C PRO A 612 -43.39 -2.41 18.04
N ASP A 613 -43.72 -3.70 17.96
CA ASP A 613 -44.27 -4.52 19.06
C ASP A 613 -43.20 -5.11 19.99
N GLY A 614 -41.92 -4.81 19.74
CA GLY A 614 -40.77 -5.32 20.50
C GLY A 614 -40.29 -6.71 20.08
N THR A 615 -40.91 -7.34 19.06
CA THR A 615 -40.48 -8.66 18.57
C THR A 615 -39.27 -8.55 17.65
N ARG A 616 -38.32 -9.51 17.78
CA ARG A 616 -37.11 -9.60 16.95
C ARG A 616 -37.40 -10.47 15.74
N ASP A 617 -37.26 -9.92 14.54
CA ASP A 617 -37.34 -10.65 13.29
C ASP A 617 -35.94 -10.90 12.74
N ARG A 618 -35.60 -12.16 12.43
CA ARG A 618 -34.28 -12.55 11.94
C ARG A 618 -34.36 -12.82 10.45
N VAL A 619 -33.58 -12.08 9.67
CA VAL A 619 -33.49 -12.23 8.21
C VAL A 619 -32.06 -12.60 7.84
N GLN A 620 -31.93 -13.66 7.07
CA GLN A 620 -30.64 -14.05 6.52
C GLN A 620 -30.30 -13.14 5.34
N VAL A 621 -29.14 -12.49 5.41
CA VAL A 621 -28.64 -11.56 4.39
C VAL A 621 -27.21 -11.92 4.00
N LEU A 622 -26.79 -11.50 2.81
CA LEU A 622 -25.38 -11.61 2.45
C LEU A 622 -24.58 -10.55 3.22
N PRO A 623 -23.32 -10.82 3.64
CA PRO A 623 -22.49 -9.83 4.34
C PRO A 623 -22.35 -8.50 3.60
N GLU A 624 -22.39 -8.52 2.26
CA GLU A 624 -22.34 -7.35 1.38
C GLU A 624 -23.56 -6.42 1.50
N GLN A 625 -24.66 -6.92 2.04
CA GLN A 625 -25.91 -6.17 2.24
C GLN A 625 -25.99 -5.52 3.62
N LEU A 626 -25.03 -5.80 4.52
CA LEU A 626 -24.95 -5.17 5.84
C LEU A 626 -24.52 -3.70 5.70
N GLN A 627 -25.15 -2.84 6.49
CA GLN A 627 -24.80 -1.42 6.61
C GLN A 627 -24.41 -1.07 8.04
N ARG A 628 -23.67 0.04 8.23
CA ARG A 628 -23.38 0.55 9.56
C ARG A 628 -24.69 0.91 10.28
N GLY A 629 -24.79 0.55 11.55
CA GLY A 629 -26.02 0.67 12.34
C GLY A 629 -26.99 -0.50 12.23
N ASP A 630 -26.74 -1.49 11.36
CA ASP A 630 -27.52 -2.73 11.37
C ASP A 630 -27.27 -3.54 12.64
N LEU A 631 -28.29 -4.26 13.10
CA LEU A 631 -28.19 -5.16 14.24
C LEU A 631 -27.99 -6.58 13.73
N ILE A 632 -26.93 -7.25 14.17
CA ILE A 632 -26.63 -8.64 13.82
C ILE A 632 -26.68 -9.52 15.06
N GLU A 633 -27.09 -10.76 14.85
CA GLU A 633 -27.01 -11.81 15.86
C GLU A 633 -26.00 -12.87 15.43
N VAL A 634 -25.18 -13.31 16.37
CA VAL A 634 -24.19 -14.38 16.17
C VAL A 634 -24.40 -15.46 17.22
N GLY A 635 -24.31 -16.72 16.80
CA GLY A 635 -24.37 -17.90 17.66
C GLY A 635 -23.17 -18.84 17.46
N PRO A 636 -23.13 -19.98 18.15
CA PRO A 636 -22.03 -20.93 18.06
C PRO A 636 -21.78 -21.39 16.62
N ASP A 637 -20.50 -21.51 16.24
CA ASP A 637 -20.02 -21.86 14.89
C ASP A 637 -20.29 -20.81 13.80
N ASP A 638 -20.94 -19.68 14.12
CA ASP A 638 -21.09 -18.57 13.17
C ASP A 638 -19.76 -17.83 13.00
N VAL A 639 -19.45 -17.49 11.74
CA VAL A 639 -18.39 -16.53 11.41
C VAL A 639 -18.97 -15.13 11.48
N VAL A 640 -18.33 -14.26 12.26
CA VAL A 640 -18.74 -12.87 12.41
C VAL A 640 -18.62 -12.15 11.05
N PRO A 641 -19.71 -11.57 10.50
CA PRO A 641 -19.72 -11.05 9.13
C PRO A 641 -19.19 -9.61 8.99
N ALA A 642 -19.15 -8.85 10.08
CA ALA A 642 -18.82 -7.43 10.11
C ALA A 642 -18.28 -7.04 11.50
N ASP A 643 -17.54 -5.94 11.59
CA ASP A 643 -17.10 -5.44 12.89
C ASP A 643 -18.26 -4.78 13.62
N ALA A 644 -18.53 -5.18 14.85
CA ALA A 644 -19.73 -4.79 15.57
C ALA A 644 -19.49 -4.55 17.06
N ARG A 645 -20.22 -3.60 17.64
CA ARG A 645 -20.25 -3.31 19.08
C ARG A 645 -21.27 -4.20 19.77
N LEU A 646 -20.86 -4.96 20.78
CA LEU A 646 -21.79 -5.82 21.54
C LEU A 646 -22.83 -5.00 22.30
N VAL A 647 -24.09 -5.43 22.19
CA VAL A 647 -25.25 -4.82 22.86
C VAL A 647 -25.80 -5.78 23.92
N GLU A 648 -25.93 -7.06 23.56
CA GLU A 648 -26.34 -8.13 24.47
C GLU A 648 -25.45 -9.35 24.24
N LEU A 649 -25.22 -10.14 25.28
CA LEU A 649 -24.47 -11.39 25.19
C LEU A 649 -24.98 -12.40 26.20
N GLU A 650 -24.89 -13.68 25.85
CA GLU A 650 -25.11 -14.81 26.74
C GLU A 650 -23.90 -15.74 26.66
N LYS A 651 -22.99 -15.61 27.63
CA LYS A 651 -21.73 -16.40 27.76
C LYS A 651 -20.97 -16.53 26.43
N LEU A 652 -20.79 -15.40 25.75
CA LEU A 652 -20.18 -15.34 24.43
C LEU A 652 -18.65 -15.46 24.51
N GLU A 653 -18.11 -16.45 23.80
CA GLU A 653 -16.68 -16.68 23.60
C GLU A 653 -16.40 -16.73 22.10
N VAL A 654 -15.37 -16.01 21.66
CA VAL A 654 -15.04 -15.87 20.23
C VAL A 654 -13.59 -16.27 20.02
N ASP A 655 -13.34 -17.12 19.03
CA ASP A 655 -12.02 -17.41 18.53
C ASP A 655 -11.56 -16.27 17.62
N GLU A 656 -10.64 -15.46 18.14
CA GLU A 656 -10.06 -14.30 17.46
C GLU A 656 -8.65 -14.56 16.94
N ALA A 657 -8.22 -15.82 16.90
CA ALA A 657 -6.89 -16.21 16.41
C ALA A 657 -6.61 -15.66 14.99
N SER A 658 -7.65 -15.48 14.18
CA SER A 658 -7.54 -14.91 12.83
C SER A 658 -7.16 -13.44 12.75
N LEU A 659 -7.40 -12.67 13.81
CA LEU A 659 -7.12 -11.23 13.85
C LEU A 659 -6.03 -10.88 14.87
N THR A 660 -6.14 -11.40 16.08
CA THR A 660 -5.28 -11.05 17.23
C THR A 660 -4.14 -12.03 17.36
N GLY A 661 -4.45 -13.29 17.04
CA GLY A 661 -3.51 -14.37 17.07
C GLY A 661 -3.36 -15.12 18.38
N GLU A 662 -4.19 -14.79 19.34
CA GLU A 662 -4.31 -15.55 20.57
C GLU A 662 -5.04 -16.87 20.29
N SER A 663 -4.45 -18.01 20.70
CA SER A 663 -5.00 -19.35 20.42
C SER A 663 -6.16 -19.75 21.34
N LEU A 664 -6.44 -18.95 22.39
CA LEU A 664 -7.53 -19.21 23.32
C LEU A 664 -8.74 -18.33 22.97
N PRO A 665 -9.96 -18.88 22.97
CA PRO A 665 -11.17 -18.10 22.79
C PRO A 665 -11.27 -16.95 23.81
N VAL A 666 -11.62 -15.77 23.33
CA VAL A 666 -11.73 -14.56 24.13
C VAL A 666 -13.16 -14.43 24.66
N THR A 667 -13.31 -14.42 25.99
CA THR A 667 -14.60 -14.11 26.63
C THR A 667 -14.97 -12.65 26.41
N LYS A 668 -16.17 -12.43 25.88
CA LYS A 668 -16.68 -11.10 25.52
C LYS A 668 -17.45 -10.43 26.66
N GLN A 669 -17.48 -9.11 26.64
CA GLN A 669 -18.17 -8.26 27.63
C GLN A 669 -18.96 -7.13 26.95
N ILE A 670 -19.87 -6.46 27.65
CA ILE A 670 -20.62 -5.31 27.11
C ILE A 670 -19.89 -3.99 27.41
N ASP A 671 -19.28 -3.87 28.60
CA ASP A 671 -18.61 -2.66 29.07
C ASP A 671 -17.51 -2.19 28.11
N ALA A 672 -17.39 -0.87 27.93
CA ALA A 672 -16.38 -0.26 27.07
C ALA A 672 -14.96 -0.69 27.48
N THR A 673 -14.04 -0.69 26.52
CA THR A 673 -12.63 -1.07 26.73
C THR A 673 -11.72 0.05 26.27
N PRO A 674 -11.76 1.22 26.92
CA PRO A 674 -11.01 2.38 26.46
C PRO A 674 -9.49 2.17 26.51
N GLY A 675 -8.78 2.64 25.49
CA GLY A 675 -7.32 2.49 25.39
C GLY A 675 -6.85 1.06 25.15
N ALA A 676 -7.77 0.11 24.93
CA ALA A 676 -7.44 -1.28 24.68
C ALA A 676 -6.94 -1.51 23.26
N GLU A 677 -5.84 -2.25 23.13
CA GLU A 677 -5.38 -2.78 21.84
C GLU A 677 -6.43 -3.72 21.24
N VAL A 678 -6.37 -3.97 19.93
CA VAL A 678 -7.37 -4.78 19.21
C VAL A 678 -7.66 -6.12 19.91
N ALA A 679 -6.62 -6.78 20.43
CA ALA A 679 -6.73 -8.05 21.17
C ALA A 679 -7.48 -7.94 22.51
N GLU A 680 -7.50 -6.76 23.13
CA GLU A 680 -8.09 -6.52 24.43
C GLU A 680 -9.49 -5.88 24.34
N ARG A 681 -9.97 -5.57 23.14
CA ARG A 681 -11.30 -5.00 22.86
C ARG A 681 -12.40 -6.05 23.00
N ARG A 682 -12.60 -6.56 24.22
CA ARG A 682 -13.60 -7.59 24.58
C ARG A 682 -15.05 -7.18 24.32
N CYS A 683 -15.28 -5.90 24.08
CA CYS A 683 -16.60 -5.32 23.85
C CYS A 683 -16.98 -5.18 22.37
N MET A 684 -16.10 -5.64 21.48
CA MET A 684 -16.24 -5.67 20.04
C MET A 684 -16.26 -7.11 19.51
N LEU A 685 -16.93 -7.31 18.38
CA LEU A 685 -16.80 -8.46 17.49
C LEU A 685 -16.12 -8.00 16.21
N PHE A 686 -15.25 -8.85 15.64
CA PHE A 686 -14.51 -8.52 14.43
C PHE A 686 -14.83 -9.47 13.28
N ALA A 687 -14.95 -8.93 12.07
CA ALA A 687 -15.27 -9.69 10.87
C ALA A 687 -14.24 -10.81 10.62
N GLY A 688 -14.70 -12.02 10.31
CA GLY A 688 -13.85 -13.18 10.05
C GLY A 688 -13.33 -13.93 11.29
N THR A 689 -13.76 -13.53 12.50
CA THR A 689 -13.61 -14.32 13.72
C THR A 689 -14.76 -15.31 13.86
N THR A 690 -14.58 -16.39 14.63
CA THR A 690 -15.58 -17.46 14.76
C THR A 690 -16.11 -17.52 16.19
N VAL A 691 -17.42 -17.62 16.38
CA VAL A 691 -17.99 -17.78 17.72
C VAL A 691 -17.77 -19.20 18.21
N ALA A 692 -17.01 -19.34 19.30
CA ALA A 692 -16.70 -20.63 19.91
C ALA A 692 -17.87 -21.13 20.78
N ALA A 693 -18.51 -20.23 21.53
CA ALA A 693 -19.64 -20.56 22.40
C ALA A 693 -20.51 -19.33 22.71
N GLY A 694 -21.77 -19.58 23.06
CA GLY A 694 -22.72 -18.53 23.46
C GLY A 694 -23.40 -17.81 22.30
N THR A 695 -24.18 -16.78 22.62
CA THR A 695 -24.87 -15.94 21.63
C THR A 695 -24.63 -14.47 21.91
N GLY A 696 -24.62 -13.65 20.86
CA GLY A 696 -24.35 -12.22 20.93
C GLY A 696 -25.23 -11.43 19.99
N LEU A 697 -25.75 -10.31 20.47
CA LEU A 697 -26.42 -9.30 19.66
C LEU A 697 -25.50 -8.09 19.57
N ALA A 698 -25.14 -7.68 18.35
CA ALA A 698 -24.16 -6.63 18.13
C ALA A 698 -24.61 -5.63 17.06
N LEU A 699 -24.21 -4.37 17.25
CA LEU A 699 -24.50 -3.25 16.34
C LEU A 699 -23.33 -3.05 15.39
N VAL A 700 -23.57 -3.13 14.09
CA VAL A 700 -22.54 -3.07 13.05
C VAL A 700 -21.89 -1.69 13.02
N THR A 701 -20.57 -1.66 13.17
CA THR A 701 -19.74 -0.44 13.18
C THR A 701 -18.92 -0.29 11.89
N ALA A 702 -18.48 -1.40 11.29
CA ALA A 702 -17.77 -1.38 10.00
C ALA A 702 -18.09 -2.61 9.13
N VAL A 703 -18.12 -2.43 7.82
CA VAL A 703 -18.48 -3.47 6.82
C VAL A 703 -17.49 -3.50 5.66
N GLY A 704 -17.27 -4.68 5.08
CA GLY A 704 -16.44 -4.87 3.90
C GLY A 704 -15.00 -4.35 4.11
N PRO A 705 -14.49 -3.44 3.25
CA PRO A 705 -13.12 -2.93 3.34
C PRO A 705 -12.85 -2.11 4.62
N ASP A 706 -13.89 -1.65 5.32
CA ASP A 706 -13.74 -0.82 6.51
C ASP A 706 -13.46 -1.64 7.79
N THR A 707 -13.54 -2.98 7.70
CA THR A 707 -13.31 -3.91 8.83
C THR A 707 -11.83 -4.01 9.22
N GLU A 708 -11.51 -4.29 10.48
CA GLU A 708 -10.14 -4.40 11.00
C GLU A 708 -9.30 -5.39 10.19
N VAL A 709 -9.85 -6.57 9.86
CA VAL A 709 -9.18 -7.57 9.04
C VAL A 709 -8.83 -7.03 7.64
N ARG A 710 -9.74 -6.27 7.02
CA ARG A 710 -9.48 -5.70 5.69
C ARG A 710 -8.57 -4.49 5.73
N ARG A 711 -8.64 -3.64 6.76
CA ARG A 711 -7.69 -2.54 6.97
C ARG A 711 -6.27 -3.07 7.15
N ALA A 712 -6.11 -4.11 7.98
CA ALA A 712 -4.83 -4.79 8.15
C ALA A 712 -4.33 -5.38 6.82
N ALA A 713 -5.22 -5.98 6.01
CA ALA A 713 -4.89 -6.52 4.70
C ALA A 713 -4.58 -5.44 3.63
N ASP A 714 -5.25 -4.29 3.65
CA ASP A 714 -5.08 -3.22 2.65
C ASP A 714 -3.82 -2.38 2.90
N LEU A 715 -3.36 -2.32 4.16
CA LEU A 715 -2.02 -1.83 4.51
C LEU A 715 -0.92 -2.77 3.99
N VAL A 716 -1.25 -4.04 3.72
CA VAL A 716 -0.36 -5.01 3.08
C VAL A 716 -0.33 -4.76 1.57
N THR A 717 0.32 -3.68 1.12
CA THR A 717 0.59 -3.48 -0.30
C THR A 717 1.90 -4.19 -0.67
N SER A 718 1.78 -5.45 -1.08
CA SER A 718 2.89 -6.30 -1.51
C SER A 718 3.34 -5.98 -2.95
N ARG A 719 4.64 -5.75 -3.18
CA ARG A 719 5.26 -5.52 -4.50
C ARG A 719 5.43 -6.85 -5.26
N HIS A 720 4.34 -7.50 -5.64
CA HIS A 720 4.39 -8.80 -6.34
C HIS A 720 4.79 -8.74 -7.83
N SER A 721 5.05 -7.55 -8.41
CA SER A 721 5.25 -7.39 -9.86
C SER A 721 6.67 -7.70 -10.35
N ASP A 722 7.68 -7.65 -9.47
CA ASP A 722 9.09 -7.67 -9.90
C ASP A 722 9.74 -9.06 -9.87
N ILE A 723 9.01 -10.06 -9.36
CA ILE A 723 9.56 -11.39 -9.08
C ILE A 723 8.82 -12.43 -9.92
N GLY A 724 9.52 -12.94 -10.93
CA GLY A 724 9.00 -14.02 -11.78
C GLY A 724 9.77 -14.19 -13.09
N LEU A 725 9.52 -15.32 -13.74
CA LEU A 725 10.17 -15.72 -14.97
C LEU A 725 9.81 -14.76 -16.10
N GLY A 726 8.61 -14.16 -16.04
CA GLY A 726 8.20 -13.06 -16.91
C GLY A 726 9.11 -11.84 -16.80
N HIS A 727 9.45 -11.38 -15.58
CA HIS A 727 10.39 -10.27 -15.38
C HIS A 727 11.78 -10.63 -15.91
N GLN A 728 12.26 -11.85 -15.67
CA GLN A 728 13.54 -12.32 -16.21
C GLN A 728 13.54 -12.40 -17.74
N LEU A 729 12.47 -12.90 -18.35
CA LEU A 729 12.31 -12.94 -19.80
C LEU A 729 12.29 -11.52 -20.37
N GLY A 730 11.65 -10.58 -19.67
CA GLY A 730 11.71 -9.15 -19.98
C GLY A 730 13.13 -8.60 -19.92
N GLN A 731 13.91 -8.92 -18.87
CA GLN A 731 15.31 -8.50 -18.76
C GLN A 731 16.21 -9.13 -19.83
N ILE A 732 16.05 -10.44 -20.09
CA ILE A 732 16.78 -11.14 -21.17
C ILE A 732 16.46 -10.47 -22.49
N THR A 733 15.19 -10.20 -22.77
CA THR A 733 14.78 -9.55 -24.02
C THR A 733 15.32 -8.13 -24.12
N ASN A 734 15.27 -7.34 -23.05
CA ASN A 734 15.86 -6.00 -23.02
C ASN A 734 17.39 -6.02 -23.25
N ARG A 735 18.08 -7.10 -22.86
CA ARG A 735 19.52 -7.29 -23.12
C ARG A 735 19.83 -7.86 -24.51
N THR A 736 19.00 -8.76 -25.04
CA THR A 736 19.22 -9.41 -26.34
C THR A 736 18.72 -8.57 -27.52
N TRP A 737 17.70 -7.74 -27.30
CA TRP A 737 17.10 -6.92 -28.34
C TRP A 737 18.10 -5.97 -29.02
N PRO A 738 19.00 -5.25 -28.30
CA PRO A 738 20.05 -4.45 -28.93
C PRO A 738 20.97 -5.27 -29.83
N LEU A 739 21.34 -6.48 -29.42
CA LEU A 739 22.18 -7.39 -30.21
C LEU A 739 21.47 -7.81 -31.50
N SER A 740 20.18 -8.11 -31.40
CA SER A 740 19.33 -8.43 -32.55
C SER A 740 19.26 -7.26 -33.54
N MET A 741 19.07 -6.04 -33.04
CA MET A 741 19.07 -4.82 -33.85
C MET A 741 20.42 -4.57 -34.53
N VAL A 742 21.53 -4.80 -33.83
CA VAL A 742 22.89 -4.71 -34.41
C VAL A 742 23.09 -5.75 -35.51
N ALA A 743 22.65 -7.00 -35.30
CA ALA A 743 22.73 -8.05 -36.30
C ALA A 743 21.89 -7.73 -37.55
N GLY A 744 20.64 -7.28 -37.36
CA GLY A 744 19.78 -6.81 -38.44
C GLY A 744 20.41 -5.64 -39.20
N GLY A 745 20.94 -4.66 -38.48
CA GLY A 745 21.66 -3.52 -39.08
C GLY A 745 22.90 -3.94 -39.87
N LEU A 746 23.69 -4.90 -39.37
CA LEU A 746 24.85 -5.45 -40.08
C LEU A 746 24.44 -6.18 -41.36
N VAL A 747 23.37 -6.97 -41.31
CA VAL A 747 22.80 -7.66 -42.50
C VAL A 747 22.35 -6.64 -43.53
N SER A 748 21.63 -5.58 -43.11
CA SER A 748 21.25 -4.49 -44.01
C SER A 748 22.46 -3.77 -44.60
N ALA A 749 23.47 -3.45 -43.79
CA ALA A 749 24.70 -2.80 -44.26
C ALA A 749 25.47 -3.67 -45.26
N LEU A 750 25.57 -4.98 -45.01
CA LEU A 750 26.16 -5.95 -45.94
C LEU A 750 25.36 -6.06 -47.23
N GLY A 751 24.02 -6.05 -47.16
CA GLY A 751 23.15 -6.01 -48.33
C GLY A 751 23.42 -4.77 -49.18
N VAL A 752 23.47 -3.60 -48.56
CA VAL A 752 23.82 -2.34 -49.24
C VAL A 752 25.23 -2.41 -49.84
N LEU A 753 26.22 -2.95 -49.13
CA LEU A 753 27.59 -3.14 -49.63
C LEU A 753 27.63 -4.10 -50.84
N ARG A 754 26.77 -5.12 -50.85
CA ARG A 754 26.54 -6.05 -51.97
C ARG A 754 25.69 -5.45 -53.08
N ARG A 755 25.28 -4.18 -52.98
CA ARG A 755 24.42 -3.46 -53.93
C ARG A 755 23.04 -4.08 -54.11
N THR A 756 22.51 -4.78 -53.10
CA THR A 756 21.09 -5.17 -53.10
C THR A 756 20.22 -3.92 -52.93
N PRO A 757 19.00 -3.88 -53.50
CA PRO A 757 18.07 -2.77 -53.31
C PRO A 757 17.88 -2.47 -51.82
N LEU A 758 17.90 -1.18 -51.44
CA LEU A 758 17.85 -0.74 -50.04
C LEU A 758 16.65 -1.33 -49.28
N GLN A 759 15.47 -1.37 -49.91
CA GLN A 759 14.28 -1.99 -49.32
C GLN A 759 14.45 -3.49 -49.05
N GLN A 760 15.12 -4.23 -49.94
CA GLN A 760 15.39 -5.65 -49.72
C GLN A 760 16.45 -5.85 -48.63
N ALA A 761 17.50 -5.02 -48.61
CA ALA A 761 18.54 -5.07 -47.58
C ALA A 761 17.99 -4.75 -46.18
N VAL A 762 17.14 -3.73 -46.07
CA VAL A 762 16.46 -3.36 -44.82
C VAL A 762 15.42 -4.39 -44.43
N GLY A 763 14.64 -4.90 -45.39
CA GLY A 763 13.70 -6.02 -45.18
C GLY A 763 14.37 -7.24 -44.55
N GLN A 764 15.47 -7.70 -45.14
CA GLN A 764 16.25 -8.83 -44.61
C GLN A 764 16.79 -8.56 -43.21
N GLY A 765 17.27 -7.34 -42.94
CA GLY A 765 17.73 -6.95 -41.61
C GLY A 765 16.62 -6.93 -40.56
N VAL A 766 15.44 -6.40 -40.91
CA VAL A 766 14.25 -6.40 -40.04
C VAL A 766 13.78 -7.83 -39.78
N SER A 767 13.72 -8.69 -40.80
CA SER A 767 13.37 -10.11 -40.63
C SER A 767 14.32 -10.82 -39.67
N VAL A 768 15.64 -10.58 -39.77
CA VAL A 768 16.64 -11.12 -38.82
C VAL A 768 16.43 -10.56 -37.42
N ALA A 769 16.13 -9.27 -37.31
CA ALA A 769 15.94 -8.61 -36.02
C ALA A 769 14.69 -9.13 -35.28
N VAL A 770 13.60 -9.38 -36.00
CA VAL A 770 12.34 -9.93 -35.47
C VAL A 770 12.48 -11.42 -35.16
N ALA A 771 13.14 -12.20 -36.03
CA ALA A 771 13.31 -13.65 -35.84
C ALA A 771 14.07 -14.04 -34.57
N ALA A 772 14.86 -13.12 -33.98
CA ALA A 772 15.57 -13.37 -32.73
C ALA A 772 14.70 -13.15 -31.48
N VAL A 773 13.47 -12.64 -31.62
CA VAL A 773 12.56 -12.43 -30.49
C VAL A 773 11.98 -13.79 -30.06
N PRO A 774 12.14 -14.20 -28.80
CA PRO A 774 11.81 -15.54 -28.34
C PRO A 774 10.32 -15.65 -27.95
N GLU A 775 9.43 -15.60 -28.95
CA GLU A 775 7.97 -15.53 -28.77
C GLU A 775 7.37 -16.73 -28.01
N GLY A 776 7.99 -17.91 -28.09
CA GLY A 776 7.53 -19.13 -27.41
C GLY A 776 8.00 -19.28 -25.97
N MET A 777 8.96 -18.47 -25.50
CA MET A 777 9.53 -18.63 -24.16
C MET A 777 8.53 -18.40 -23.02
N PRO A 778 7.62 -17.40 -23.05
CA PRO A 778 6.62 -17.21 -22.01
C PRO A 778 5.72 -18.44 -21.82
N VAL A 779 5.30 -19.10 -22.90
CA VAL A 779 4.47 -20.32 -22.83
C VAL A 779 5.25 -21.49 -22.22
N VAL A 780 6.50 -21.69 -22.66
CA VAL A 780 7.38 -22.74 -22.12
C VAL A 780 7.65 -22.51 -20.63
N ALA A 781 7.87 -21.25 -20.23
CA ALA A 781 8.05 -20.82 -18.85
C ALA A 781 6.85 -21.22 -17.97
N THR A 782 5.64 -20.86 -18.39
CA THR A 782 4.39 -21.19 -17.68
C THR A 782 4.21 -22.71 -17.56
N LEU A 783 4.46 -23.47 -18.63
CA LEU A 783 4.38 -24.94 -18.61
C LEU A 783 5.40 -25.56 -17.67
N ALA A 784 6.63 -25.04 -17.63
CA ALA A 784 7.69 -25.52 -16.74
C ALA A 784 7.37 -25.24 -15.27
N GLN A 785 6.80 -24.07 -14.95
CA GLN A 785 6.32 -23.72 -13.61
C GLN A 785 5.19 -24.67 -13.17
N HIS A 786 4.20 -24.94 -14.04
CA HIS A 786 3.13 -25.90 -13.75
C HIS A 786 3.65 -27.32 -13.54
N ALA A 787 4.60 -27.78 -14.38
CA ALA A 787 5.20 -29.09 -14.22
C ALA A 787 5.97 -29.22 -12.89
N SER A 788 6.65 -28.15 -12.47
CA SER A 788 7.39 -28.09 -11.20
C SER A 788 6.43 -28.08 -10.00
N ALA A 789 5.37 -27.27 -10.05
CA ALA A 789 4.31 -27.26 -9.05
C ALA A 789 3.70 -28.65 -8.86
N HIS A 790 3.35 -29.33 -9.95
CA HIS A 790 2.79 -30.69 -9.90
C HIS A 790 3.76 -31.74 -9.32
N ARG A 791 5.07 -31.61 -9.57
CA ARG A 791 6.09 -32.48 -8.95
C ARG A 791 6.21 -32.27 -7.44
N LEU A 792 6.10 -31.02 -6.98
CA LEU A 792 6.08 -30.68 -5.55
C LEU A 792 4.82 -31.20 -4.86
N THR A 793 3.65 -31.08 -5.50
CA THR A 793 2.39 -31.64 -4.97
C THR A 793 2.47 -33.13 -4.72
N LYS A 794 3.15 -33.88 -5.61
CA LYS A 794 3.39 -35.32 -5.42
C LYS A 794 4.26 -35.65 -4.20
N SER A 795 4.99 -34.68 -3.66
CA SER A 795 5.89 -34.83 -2.51
C SER A 795 5.29 -34.25 -1.22
N GLY A 796 3.98 -33.97 -1.18
CA GLY A 796 3.30 -33.41 -0.01
C GLY A 796 3.34 -31.88 0.08
N VAL A 797 3.73 -31.18 -0.99
CA VAL A 797 3.83 -29.70 -1.04
C VAL A 797 2.84 -29.14 -2.06
N LEU A 798 1.69 -28.63 -1.61
CA LEU A 798 0.67 -28.05 -2.48
C LEU A 798 1.04 -26.63 -2.90
N VAL A 799 1.29 -26.42 -4.19
CA VAL A 799 1.56 -25.10 -4.76
C VAL A 799 0.26 -24.51 -5.32
N ARG A 800 -0.26 -23.45 -4.69
CA ARG A 800 -1.46 -22.72 -5.15
C ARG A 800 -1.13 -21.72 -6.24
N VAL A 801 0.03 -21.06 -6.13
CA VAL A 801 0.49 -20.06 -7.09
C VAL A 801 1.76 -20.58 -7.79
N PRO A 802 1.69 -21.03 -9.06
CA PRO A 802 2.84 -21.64 -9.76
C PRO A 802 4.09 -20.75 -9.84
N ARG A 803 3.93 -19.43 -9.92
CA ARG A 803 5.04 -18.48 -9.97
C ARG A 803 5.90 -18.49 -8.70
N SER A 804 5.30 -18.82 -7.55
CA SER A 804 5.99 -18.83 -6.25
C SER A 804 7.04 -19.94 -6.14
N VAL A 805 7.00 -20.97 -7.00
CA VAL A 805 8.04 -22.03 -7.07
C VAL A 805 9.40 -21.46 -7.50
N GLU A 806 9.40 -20.51 -8.44
CA GLU A 806 10.63 -19.85 -8.87
C GLU A 806 11.12 -18.87 -7.81
N ALA A 807 10.21 -18.07 -7.25
CA ALA A 807 10.52 -17.14 -6.19
C ALA A 807 11.13 -17.86 -4.98
N LEU A 808 10.63 -19.06 -4.64
CA LEU A 808 11.19 -19.92 -3.59
C LEU A 808 12.65 -20.30 -3.86
N GLY A 809 13.04 -20.46 -5.13
CA GLY A 809 14.41 -20.70 -5.54
C GLY A 809 15.35 -19.49 -5.45
N ARG A 810 14.81 -18.29 -5.21
CA ARG A 810 15.54 -17.02 -5.09
C ARG A 810 15.46 -16.38 -3.72
N VAL A 811 14.92 -17.08 -2.73
CA VAL A 811 14.75 -16.53 -1.39
C VAL A 811 16.08 -16.11 -0.80
N ASP A 812 16.20 -14.82 -0.49
CA ASP A 812 17.34 -14.20 0.19
C ASP A 812 17.21 -14.30 1.72
N VAL A 813 15.99 -14.40 2.22
CA VAL A 813 15.67 -14.41 3.66
C VAL A 813 14.42 -15.22 3.94
N VAL A 814 14.49 -16.07 4.97
CA VAL A 814 13.31 -16.78 5.48
C VAL A 814 12.92 -16.21 6.83
N CYS A 815 11.68 -15.76 6.93
CA CYS A 815 11.01 -15.38 8.17
C CYS A 815 10.22 -16.58 8.67
N PHE A 816 10.46 -17.01 9.90
CA PHE A 816 9.67 -18.05 10.55
C PHE A 816 8.88 -17.45 11.71
N ASP A 817 7.62 -17.82 11.80
CA ASP A 817 6.94 -17.77 13.09
C ASP A 817 7.53 -18.81 14.05
N LYS A 818 7.49 -18.52 15.34
CA LYS A 818 8.02 -19.43 16.37
C LYS A 818 7.00 -20.50 16.75
N THR A 819 5.79 -20.10 17.11
CA THR A 819 4.78 -20.98 17.71
C THR A 819 4.11 -21.77 16.61
N GLY A 820 4.05 -23.10 16.72
CA GLY A 820 3.40 -23.94 15.71
C GLY A 820 4.15 -24.08 14.37
N THR A 821 5.10 -23.20 14.08
CA THR A 821 5.96 -23.27 12.89
C THR A 821 7.31 -23.94 13.20
N LEU A 822 8.20 -23.31 13.97
CA LEU A 822 9.46 -23.94 14.41
C LEU A 822 9.28 -24.85 15.62
N SER A 823 8.16 -24.70 16.32
CA SER A 823 7.73 -25.53 17.45
C SER A 823 6.45 -26.29 17.08
N GLU A 824 6.09 -27.27 17.89
CA GLU A 824 4.88 -28.09 17.70
C GLU A 824 3.62 -27.43 18.32
N ASN A 825 3.73 -26.21 18.86
CA ASN A 825 2.71 -25.56 19.68
C ASN A 825 2.22 -26.50 20.80
N ARG A 826 3.19 -27.17 21.44
CA ARG A 826 2.94 -28.20 22.45
C ARG A 826 3.89 -27.97 23.61
N LEU A 827 3.33 -27.55 24.75
CA LEU A 827 4.09 -27.33 25.97
C LEU A 827 4.59 -28.65 26.55
N GLN A 828 5.83 -28.65 27.02
CA GLN A 828 6.46 -29.76 27.71
C GLN A 828 7.27 -29.27 28.92
N VAL A 829 7.20 -30.01 30.03
CA VAL A 829 8.11 -29.81 31.16
C VAL A 829 9.53 -30.15 30.71
N THR A 830 10.36 -29.12 30.62
CA THR A 830 11.75 -29.22 30.13
C THR A 830 12.72 -29.38 31.29
N GLU A 831 12.47 -28.67 32.39
CA GLU A 831 13.34 -28.67 33.56
C GLU A 831 12.53 -28.75 34.86
N VAL A 832 13.10 -29.40 35.86
CA VAL A 832 12.54 -29.47 37.22
C VAL A 832 13.69 -29.18 38.18
N ARG A 833 13.58 -28.10 38.94
CA ARG A 833 14.56 -27.73 39.98
C ARG A 833 13.94 -27.86 41.35
N THR A 834 14.51 -28.69 42.19
CA THR A 834 14.03 -28.90 43.57
C THR A 834 14.79 -28.01 44.55
N VAL A 835 14.11 -27.60 45.61
CA VAL A 835 14.77 -27.01 46.80
C VAL A 835 15.41 -28.15 47.59
N ALA A 836 16.57 -27.88 48.21
CA ALA A 836 17.33 -28.88 48.96
C ALA A 836 16.42 -29.72 49.87
N GLU A 837 16.58 -31.04 49.83
CA GLU A 837 15.79 -32.10 50.53
C GLU A 837 14.60 -32.72 49.78
N HIS A 838 14.16 -32.19 48.62
CA HIS A 838 13.04 -32.77 47.85
C HIS A 838 13.46 -33.53 46.58
N SER A 839 12.72 -34.60 46.25
CA SER A 839 12.94 -35.39 45.03
C SER A 839 12.14 -34.87 43.83
N ARG A 840 12.66 -35.08 42.61
CA ARG A 840 11.96 -34.72 41.36
C ARG A 840 10.58 -35.36 41.26
N GLU A 841 10.46 -36.60 41.73
CA GLU A 841 9.22 -37.39 41.70
C GLU A 841 8.17 -36.82 42.67
N GLU A 842 8.59 -36.35 43.84
CA GLU A 842 7.72 -35.70 44.82
C GLU A 842 7.17 -34.37 44.28
N LEU A 843 8.03 -33.54 43.69
CA LEU A 843 7.63 -32.28 43.08
C LEU A 843 6.62 -32.47 41.94
N LEU A 844 6.89 -33.39 41.00
CA LEU A 844 5.96 -33.68 39.89
C LEU A 844 4.63 -34.28 40.37
N ARG A 845 4.65 -35.10 41.43
CA ARG A 845 3.43 -35.63 42.05
C ARG A 845 2.57 -34.51 42.63
N CYS A 846 3.17 -33.58 43.37
CA CYS A 846 2.45 -32.42 43.92
C CYS A 846 1.96 -31.48 42.80
N ALA A 847 2.74 -31.30 41.73
CA ALA A 847 2.36 -30.47 40.58
C ALA A 847 1.13 -31.04 39.83
N VAL A 848 1.04 -32.37 39.66
CA VAL A 848 -0.13 -33.01 39.04
C VAL A 848 -1.33 -33.04 39.97
N ARG A 849 -1.14 -33.23 41.28
CA ARG A 849 -2.23 -33.16 42.26
C ARG A 849 -2.94 -31.80 42.24
N ALA A 850 -2.21 -30.73 41.97
CA ALA A 850 -2.77 -29.39 41.78
C ALA A 850 -3.44 -29.15 40.40
N THR A 851 -3.58 -30.18 39.56
CA THR A 851 -4.26 -30.13 38.24
C THR A 851 -5.70 -30.68 38.35
N PRO A 852 -6.69 -30.13 37.62
CA PRO A 852 -8.05 -30.66 37.59
C PRO A 852 -8.14 -32.12 37.05
N SER A 853 -9.08 -32.89 37.60
CA SER A 853 -9.34 -34.29 37.22
C SER A 853 -10.04 -34.41 35.86
N ALA A 854 -9.53 -35.29 34.98
CA ALA A 854 -9.96 -35.48 33.58
C ALA A 854 -11.40 -36.00 33.36
N LYS A 855 -12.24 -36.18 34.39
CA LYS A 855 -13.63 -36.64 34.22
C LYS A 855 -14.58 -35.47 33.96
N GLY A 856 -14.72 -35.10 32.68
CA GLY A 856 -15.91 -34.39 32.17
C GLY A 856 -15.77 -32.93 31.75
N GLN A 857 -14.56 -32.33 31.82
CA GLN A 857 -14.30 -31.00 31.24
C GLN A 857 -13.27 -31.13 30.12
N ASN A 858 -13.69 -30.84 28.88
CA ASN A 858 -12.89 -31.02 27.66
C ASN A 858 -11.87 -29.88 27.39
N HIS A 859 -11.46 -29.12 28.40
CA HIS A 859 -10.43 -28.09 28.25
C HIS A 859 -9.41 -28.22 29.39
N VAL A 860 -8.43 -29.12 29.22
CA VAL A 860 -7.22 -29.13 30.06
C VAL A 860 -6.30 -28.02 29.54
N ASP A 861 -5.94 -27.06 30.40
CA ASP A 861 -4.97 -26.01 30.07
C ASP A 861 -3.68 -26.63 29.51
N ALA A 862 -3.06 -26.04 28.48
CA ALA A 862 -1.86 -26.59 27.86
C ALA A 862 -0.69 -26.80 28.85
N THR A 863 -0.61 -25.94 29.87
CA THR A 863 0.36 -26.01 30.97
C THR A 863 0.09 -27.24 31.84
N ASP A 864 -1.18 -27.49 32.14
CA ASP A 864 -1.63 -28.63 32.93
C ASP A 864 -1.41 -29.94 32.19
N ALA A 865 -1.72 -29.97 30.89
CA ALA A 865 -1.44 -31.11 30.02
C ALA A 865 0.06 -31.45 29.99
N ALA A 866 0.94 -30.43 29.95
CA ALA A 866 2.39 -30.62 29.98
C ALA A 866 2.87 -31.25 31.30
N ILE A 867 2.31 -30.82 32.44
CA ILE A 867 2.65 -31.34 33.77
C ILE A 867 2.14 -32.78 33.93
N VAL A 868 0.92 -33.07 33.47
CA VAL A 868 0.34 -34.42 33.47
C VAL A 868 1.19 -35.38 32.64
N ALA A 869 1.57 -35.00 31.42
CA ALA A 869 2.44 -35.79 30.57
C ALA A 869 3.82 -36.04 31.19
N ALA A 870 4.38 -35.07 31.91
CA ALA A 870 5.65 -35.26 32.61
C ALA A 870 5.55 -36.26 33.77
N ALA A 871 4.42 -36.27 34.48
CA ALA A 871 4.20 -37.16 35.62
C ALA A 871 3.76 -38.57 35.24
N GLU A 872 3.39 -38.85 33.98
CA GLU A 872 3.17 -40.23 33.49
C GLU A 872 4.41 -41.12 33.70
N SER A 873 5.60 -40.50 33.71
CA SER A 873 6.87 -41.18 34.00
C SER A 873 7.07 -41.54 35.48
N VAL A 874 6.21 -41.05 36.38
CA VAL A 874 6.31 -41.23 37.84
C VAL A 874 5.26 -42.26 38.32
N PRO A 875 5.69 -43.42 38.87
CA PRO A 875 4.76 -44.43 39.38
C PRO A 875 3.82 -43.90 40.46
N GLY A 876 2.51 -44.08 40.27
CA GLY A 876 1.48 -43.69 41.25
C GLY A 876 1.15 -42.19 41.29
N ALA A 877 1.72 -41.34 40.42
CA ALA A 877 1.41 -39.91 40.37
C ALA A 877 0.00 -39.60 39.82
N LEU A 878 -0.54 -40.48 38.97
CA LEU A 878 -1.89 -40.36 38.38
C LEU A 878 -2.96 -41.13 39.17
N ALA A 879 -2.75 -41.36 40.48
CA ALA A 879 -3.69 -42.12 41.31
C ALA A 879 -5.11 -41.53 41.23
N ALA A 880 -6.11 -42.40 41.05
CA ALA A 880 -7.48 -42.07 40.66
C ALA A 880 -8.38 -41.52 41.78
N GLU A 881 -7.80 -41.00 42.87
CA GLU A 881 -8.59 -40.42 43.96
C GLU A 881 -9.00 -39.00 43.61
N PRO A 882 -10.31 -38.66 43.65
CA PRO A 882 -10.75 -37.29 43.46
C PRO A 882 -10.22 -36.42 44.61
N ALA A 883 -9.74 -35.22 44.30
CA ALA A 883 -9.37 -34.24 45.33
C ALA A 883 -10.59 -33.94 46.23
N ASP A 884 -10.35 -33.82 47.54
CA ASP A 884 -11.40 -33.48 48.52
C ASP A 884 -11.92 -32.05 48.30
N ALA A 885 -11.02 -31.16 47.85
CA ALA A 885 -11.36 -29.82 47.39
C ALA A 885 -10.35 -29.37 46.31
N HIS A 886 -10.82 -28.66 45.29
CA HIS A 886 -9.97 -28.13 44.22
C HIS A 886 -10.25 -26.65 43.96
N LEU A 887 -9.18 -25.87 43.92
CA LEU A 887 -9.15 -24.45 43.61
C LEU A 887 -8.57 -24.26 42.20
N PRO A 888 -9.39 -23.95 41.19
CA PRO A 888 -8.90 -23.73 39.83
C PRO A 888 -8.10 -22.42 39.72
N PHE A 889 -7.19 -22.41 38.74
CA PHE A 889 -6.43 -21.23 38.35
C PHE A 889 -7.35 -20.10 37.87
N ARG A 890 -7.03 -18.85 38.24
CA ARG A 890 -7.67 -17.63 37.71
C ARG A 890 -6.64 -16.52 37.55
N SER A 891 -6.72 -15.66 36.53
CA SER A 891 -5.70 -14.61 36.32
C SER A 891 -5.56 -13.61 37.49
N GLY A 892 -6.62 -13.38 38.28
CA GLY A 892 -6.56 -12.58 39.51
C GLY A 892 -5.98 -13.31 40.73
N ARG A 893 -5.76 -14.62 40.62
CA ARG A 893 -5.20 -15.51 41.63
C ARG A 893 -4.31 -16.53 40.90
N PRO A 894 -3.06 -16.19 40.58
CA PRO A 894 -2.26 -16.90 39.57
C PRO A 894 -1.65 -18.21 40.12
N PHE A 895 -2.47 -19.03 40.77
CA PHE A 895 -2.16 -20.34 41.29
C PHE A 895 -3.40 -21.25 41.28
N ALA A 896 -3.16 -22.56 41.25
CA ALA A 896 -4.15 -23.62 41.44
C ALA A 896 -3.75 -24.47 42.64
N ALA A 897 -4.73 -24.95 43.40
CA ALA A 897 -4.47 -25.76 44.59
C ALA A 897 -5.48 -26.90 44.74
N SER A 898 -5.05 -27.99 45.36
CA SER A 898 -5.89 -29.15 45.64
C SER A 898 -5.56 -29.74 47.00
N VAL A 899 -6.59 -30.24 47.70
CA VAL A 899 -6.46 -30.93 48.98
C VAL A 899 -6.70 -32.43 48.80
N PHE A 900 -5.80 -33.23 49.38
CA PHE A 900 -5.90 -34.69 49.45
C PHE A 900 -5.63 -35.14 50.89
N GLY A 901 -6.65 -35.59 51.61
CA GLY A 901 -6.55 -35.94 53.02
C GLY A 901 -6.10 -34.75 53.85
N THR A 902 -4.89 -34.79 54.42
CA THR A 902 -4.30 -33.68 55.19
C THR A 902 -3.31 -32.83 54.39
N GLU A 903 -3.10 -33.11 53.10
CA GLU A 903 -2.09 -32.43 52.29
C GLU A 903 -2.73 -31.43 51.31
N LEU A 904 -2.37 -30.16 51.44
CA LEU A 904 -2.62 -29.11 50.45
C LEU A 904 -1.45 -29.05 49.48
N THR A 905 -1.73 -29.18 48.19
CA THR A 905 -0.75 -29.01 47.11
C THR A 905 -1.12 -27.79 46.28
N ILE A 906 -0.15 -26.96 45.94
CA ILE A 906 -0.35 -25.71 45.20
C ILE A 906 0.72 -25.52 44.14
N LYS A 907 0.32 -25.05 42.96
CA LYS A 907 1.21 -24.63 41.89
C LYS A 907 0.81 -23.25 41.39
N GLY A 908 1.76 -22.41 41.04
CA GLY A 908 1.43 -21.07 40.55
C GLY A 908 2.64 -20.23 40.18
N ALA A 909 2.38 -18.94 39.99
CA ALA A 909 3.39 -17.94 39.72
C ALA A 909 4.45 -17.90 40.85
N PRO A 910 5.76 -17.95 40.53
CA PRO A 910 6.83 -17.98 41.51
C PRO A 910 6.73 -16.86 42.55
N GLU A 911 6.47 -15.63 42.13
CA GLU A 911 6.38 -14.45 42.98
C GLU A 911 5.24 -14.54 44.02
N VAL A 912 4.14 -15.22 43.69
CA VAL A 912 2.99 -15.37 44.60
C VAL A 912 3.25 -16.47 45.63
N LEU A 913 3.79 -17.61 45.18
CA LEU A 913 4.08 -18.72 46.08
C LEU A 913 5.28 -18.40 46.98
N LEU A 914 6.32 -17.73 46.47
CA LEU A 914 7.49 -17.32 47.28
C LEU A 914 7.08 -16.36 48.40
N ALA A 915 6.18 -15.42 48.13
CA ALA A 915 5.63 -14.52 49.15
C ALA A 915 4.90 -15.26 50.28
N ALA A 916 4.29 -16.42 49.98
CA ALA A 916 3.58 -17.26 50.93
C ALA A 916 4.46 -18.33 51.63
N CYS A 917 5.74 -18.48 51.22
CA CYS A 917 6.66 -19.52 51.71
C CYS A 917 7.65 -19.06 52.82
N GLY A 918 7.68 -17.79 53.22
CA GLY A 918 8.52 -17.30 54.34
C GLY A 918 10.03 -17.33 54.08
N ASP A 919 10.84 -17.59 55.12
CA ASP A 919 12.32 -17.44 55.18
C ASP A 919 13.14 -18.28 54.16
N VAL A 920 12.51 -19.15 53.36
CA VAL A 920 13.16 -19.94 52.28
C VAL A 920 13.32 -19.12 50.98
N ALA A 921 12.76 -17.92 50.93
CA ALA A 921 12.75 -17.05 49.74
C ALA A 921 14.11 -16.40 49.40
N ASP A 922 15.02 -16.24 50.38
CA ASP A 922 16.29 -15.54 50.16
C ASP A 922 17.19 -16.30 49.17
N GLY A 923 17.36 -15.73 47.97
CA GLY A 923 18.19 -16.27 46.88
C GLY A 923 17.46 -17.18 45.88
N MET A 924 16.17 -17.48 46.09
CA MET A 924 15.37 -18.27 45.12
C MET A 924 14.92 -17.45 43.91
N ASP A 925 14.84 -16.12 44.05
CA ASP A 925 14.57 -15.21 42.93
C ASP A 925 15.63 -15.33 41.82
N GLU A 926 16.91 -15.53 42.17
CA GLU A 926 17.99 -15.75 41.20
C GLU A 926 17.79 -17.06 40.41
N VAL A 927 17.20 -18.10 41.03
CA VAL A 927 16.91 -19.37 40.36
C VAL A 927 15.74 -19.20 39.38
N VAL A 928 14.72 -18.44 39.77
CA VAL A 928 13.60 -18.10 38.89
C VAL A 928 14.09 -17.29 37.70
N GLU A 929 14.93 -16.28 37.92
CA GLU A 929 15.56 -15.49 36.86
C GLU A 929 16.40 -16.36 35.92
N GLN A 930 17.21 -17.28 36.46
CA GLN A 930 18.01 -18.19 35.65
C GLN A 930 17.14 -19.08 34.74
N LEU A 931 16.09 -19.69 35.29
CA LEU A 931 15.18 -20.56 34.52
C LEU A 931 14.40 -19.75 33.48
N ALA A 932 14.01 -18.52 33.81
CA ALA A 932 13.38 -17.59 32.87
C ALA A 932 14.35 -17.17 31.74
N ASP A 933 15.63 -16.97 32.05
CA ASP A 933 16.69 -16.67 31.07
C ASP A 933 16.95 -17.83 30.10
N GLU A 934 16.67 -19.06 30.52
CA GLU A 934 16.67 -20.26 29.68
C GLU A 934 15.41 -20.39 28.78
N GLY A 935 14.53 -19.38 28.84
CA GLY A 935 13.29 -19.28 28.06
C GLY A 935 12.20 -20.23 28.56
N LEU A 936 12.25 -20.61 29.83
CA LEU A 936 11.26 -21.49 30.44
C LEU A 936 10.18 -20.64 31.12
N ARG A 937 8.92 -21.02 30.95
CA ARG A 937 7.82 -20.59 31.80
C ARG A 937 7.96 -21.32 33.14
N VAL A 938 8.27 -20.56 34.19
CA VAL A 938 8.54 -21.11 35.52
C VAL A 938 7.27 -21.15 36.35
N LEU A 939 6.96 -22.30 36.94
CA LEU A 939 5.94 -22.46 37.97
C LEU A 939 6.59 -22.89 39.27
N ALA A 940 6.24 -22.24 40.37
CA ALA A 940 6.56 -22.75 41.69
C ALA A 940 5.56 -23.83 42.11
N VAL A 941 6.03 -24.81 42.86
CA VAL A 941 5.21 -25.86 43.46
C VAL A 941 5.51 -25.90 44.95
N ALA A 942 4.47 -25.83 45.76
CA ALA A 942 4.57 -25.86 47.20
C ALA A 942 3.52 -26.82 47.80
N ARG A 943 3.73 -27.17 49.06
CA ARG A 943 2.78 -27.96 49.84
C ARG A 943 2.58 -27.41 51.24
N ARG A 944 1.49 -27.81 51.89
CA ARG A 944 1.22 -27.53 53.30
C ARG A 944 0.47 -28.70 53.92
N GLU A 945 0.84 -29.08 55.14
CA GLU A 945 0.08 -30.04 55.94
C GLU A 945 -1.00 -29.27 56.72
N LEU A 946 -2.25 -29.72 56.62
CA LEU A 946 -3.42 -29.10 57.24
C LEU A 946 -3.78 -29.80 58.55
N ASP A 947 -4.03 -29.01 59.59
CA ASP A 947 -4.50 -29.53 60.87
C ASP A 947 -5.97 -30.00 60.79
N PRO A 948 -6.41 -30.94 61.65
CA PRO A 948 -7.79 -31.42 61.68
C PRO A 948 -8.85 -30.32 61.83
N ALA A 949 -8.51 -29.19 62.47
CA ALA A 949 -9.39 -28.03 62.59
C ALA A 949 -9.54 -27.23 61.27
N GLN A 950 -8.49 -27.16 60.46
CA GLN A 950 -8.52 -26.51 59.14
C GLN A 950 -9.31 -27.36 58.14
N LEU A 951 -9.16 -28.68 58.21
CA LEU A 951 -9.99 -29.64 57.45
C LEU A 951 -11.47 -29.56 57.81
N ALA A 952 -11.79 -29.46 59.11
CA ALA A 952 -13.16 -29.27 59.56
C ALA A 952 -13.78 -27.97 59.03
N THR A 953 -12.98 -26.90 58.85
CA THR A 953 -13.43 -25.63 58.26
C THR A 953 -13.76 -25.77 56.77
N LEU A 954 -13.07 -26.66 56.04
CA LEU A 954 -13.36 -26.97 54.63
C LEU A 954 -14.59 -27.89 54.46
N SER A 955 -14.96 -28.63 55.52
CA SER A 955 -16.11 -29.56 55.53
C SER A 955 -17.38 -29.00 56.18
N ALA A 956 -17.30 -27.88 56.91
CA ALA A 956 -18.43 -27.32 57.67
C ALA A 956 -19.56 -26.78 56.79
N ASP A 957 -19.23 -26.26 55.60
CA ASP A 957 -20.16 -25.65 54.64
C ASP A 957 -20.16 -26.41 53.30
N ALA A 958 -20.31 -27.74 53.34
CA ALA A 958 -20.26 -28.61 52.14
C ALA A 958 -21.37 -28.31 51.10
N ASP A 959 -22.43 -27.60 51.49
CA ASP A 959 -23.56 -27.22 50.63
C ASP A 959 -23.39 -25.83 49.96
N ASP A 960 -22.34 -25.05 50.30
CA ASP A 960 -22.02 -23.75 49.68
C ASP A 960 -20.63 -23.78 49.01
N PRO A 961 -20.57 -23.97 47.68
CA PRO A 961 -19.32 -24.04 46.93
C PRO A 961 -18.46 -22.77 47.03
N ASP A 962 -19.08 -21.59 47.18
CA ASP A 962 -18.35 -20.31 47.22
C ASP A 962 -17.70 -20.08 48.59
N ALA A 963 -18.36 -20.50 49.67
CA ALA A 963 -17.77 -20.48 51.01
C ALA A 963 -16.55 -21.41 51.12
N GLN A 964 -16.65 -22.62 50.57
CA GLN A 964 -15.55 -23.59 50.52
C GLN A 964 -14.35 -23.06 49.71
N LEU A 965 -14.60 -22.40 48.57
CA LEU A 965 -13.57 -21.81 47.72
C LEU A 965 -12.81 -20.67 48.42
N ASN A 966 -13.55 -19.83 49.17
CA ASN A 966 -12.98 -18.72 49.93
C ASN A 966 -12.13 -19.21 51.12
N ALA A 967 -12.59 -20.24 51.83
CA ALA A 967 -11.83 -20.86 52.90
C ALA A 967 -10.53 -21.50 52.37
N LEU A 968 -10.59 -22.21 51.24
CA LEU A 968 -9.42 -22.80 50.60
C LEU A 968 -8.43 -21.74 50.09
N THR A 969 -8.92 -20.60 49.59
CA THR A 969 -8.07 -19.48 49.17
C THR A 969 -7.25 -18.93 50.35
N LYS A 970 -7.88 -18.72 51.52
CA LYS A 970 -7.17 -18.22 52.72
C LYS A 970 -6.08 -19.16 53.21
N LEU A 971 -6.26 -20.47 53.07
CA LEU A 971 -5.24 -21.46 53.45
C LEU A 971 -3.99 -21.43 52.55
N CYS A 972 -4.07 -20.77 51.39
CA CYS A 972 -2.98 -20.63 50.44
C CYS A 972 -2.15 -19.35 50.65
N ASP A 973 -2.58 -18.43 51.53
CA ASP A 973 -1.93 -17.12 51.72
C ASP A 973 -0.64 -17.21 52.55
N ASP A 974 -0.50 -18.21 53.42
CA ASP A 974 0.63 -18.38 54.34
C ASP A 974 1.01 -19.85 54.61
N GLY A 975 2.18 -20.07 55.22
CA GLY A 975 2.57 -21.38 55.76
C GLY A 975 2.84 -22.46 54.70
N LEU A 976 3.18 -22.07 53.48
CA LEU A 976 3.54 -22.99 52.40
C LEU A 976 5.01 -23.42 52.53
N THR A 977 5.30 -24.68 52.22
CA THR A 977 6.67 -25.21 52.07
C THR A 977 6.99 -25.35 50.59
N LEU A 978 7.96 -24.57 50.10
CA LEU A 978 8.39 -24.61 48.71
C LEU A 978 9.10 -25.94 48.39
N LEU A 979 8.59 -26.68 47.39
CA LEU A 979 9.22 -27.92 46.91
C LEU A 979 10.23 -27.64 45.78
N GLY A 980 9.93 -26.65 44.94
CA GLY A 980 10.78 -26.23 43.83
C GLY A 980 10.01 -25.65 42.65
N PHE A 981 10.66 -25.66 41.49
CA PHE A 981 10.21 -25.03 40.26
C PHE A 981 10.10 -26.04 39.11
N VAL A 982 9.06 -25.86 38.29
CA VAL A 982 8.86 -26.55 37.02
C VAL A 982 9.06 -25.55 35.89
N GLY A 983 10.04 -25.81 35.03
CA GLY A 983 10.29 -25.06 33.81
C GLY A 983 9.60 -25.70 32.61
N ILE A 984 8.65 -25.00 32.03
CA ILE A 984 7.84 -25.44 30.90
C ILE A 984 8.27 -24.64 29.67
N SER A 985 8.47 -25.29 28.53
CA SER A 985 8.69 -24.59 27.27
C SER A 985 7.97 -25.28 26.12
N ASP A 986 7.86 -24.56 25.02
CA ASP A 986 7.28 -25.09 23.79
C ASP A 986 8.25 -26.05 23.11
N THR A 987 7.74 -27.19 22.64
CA THR A 987 8.55 -28.27 22.09
C THR A 987 9.02 -27.90 20.68
N PRO A 988 10.34 -27.78 20.41
CA PRO A 988 10.85 -27.55 19.06
C PRO A 988 10.54 -28.74 18.14
N ARG A 989 10.18 -28.49 16.87
CA ARG A 989 10.02 -29.60 15.91
C ARG A 989 11.37 -30.29 15.70
N ALA A 990 11.36 -31.61 15.59
CA ALA A 990 12.57 -32.41 15.38
C ALA A 990 13.39 -31.98 14.14
N GLY A 991 12.72 -31.45 13.10
CA GLY A 991 13.35 -30.95 11.88
C GLY A 991 13.93 -29.53 11.96
N SER A 992 13.49 -28.69 12.92
CA SER A 992 13.79 -27.25 12.95
C SER A 992 15.27 -26.94 13.04
N ALA A 993 16.00 -27.60 13.95
CA ALA A 993 17.44 -27.37 14.11
C ALA A 993 18.24 -27.77 12.85
N GLY A 994 17.84 -28.88 12.20
CA GLY A 994 18.45 -29.33 10.95
C GLY A 994 18.18 -28.38 9.78
N LEU A 995 16.94 -27.89 9.68
CA LEU A 995 16.53 -26.90 8.69
C LEU A 995 17.32 -25.59 8.83
N LEU A 996 17.40 -25.03 10.03
CA LEU A 996 18.12 -23.78 10.29
C LEU A 996 19.62 -23.94 10.01
N ALA A 997 20.21 -25.08 10.35
CA ALA A 997 21.60 -25.38 10.02
C ALA A 997 21.84 -25.49 8.49
N GLU A 998 20.89 -26.07 7.74
CA GLU A 998 20.97 -26.16 6.28
C GLU A 998 20.80 -24.78 5.63
N LEU A 999 19.85 -23.96 6.10
CA LEU A 999 19.67 -22.58 5.63
C LEU A 999 20.92 -21.73 5.90
N HIS A 1000 21.50 -21.86 7.09
CA HIS A 1000 22.76 -21.21 7.42
C HIS A 1000 23.92 -21.65 6.51
N ARG A 1001 24.03 -22.96 6.23
CA ARG A 1001 25.05 -23.50 5.30
C ARG A 1001 24.88 -22.97 3.88
N ARG A 1002 23.64 -22.74 3.45
CA ARG A 1002 23.30 -22.14 2.14
C ARG A 1002 23.39 -20.62 2.12
N GLN A 1003 23.81 -19.99 3.22
CA GLN A 1003 23.88 -18.54 3.37
C GLN A 1003 22.52 -17.85 3.16
N VAL A 1004 21.42 -18.54 3.53
CA VAL A 1004 20.08 -17.96 3.57
C VAL A 1004 19.81 -17.52 5.01
N PRO A 1005 19.96 -16.22 5.33
CA PRO A 1005 19.78 -15.74 6.69
C PRO A 1005 18.31 -15.89 7.14
N VAL A 1006 18.12 -16.17 8.44
CA VAL A 1006 16.82 -16.50 9.03
C VAL A 1006 16.39 -15.40 10.01
N ARG A 1007 15.11 -14.99 9.96
CA ARG A 1007 14.49 -14.05 10.90
C ARG A 1007 13.42 -14.81 11.67
N MET A 1008 13.46 -14.74 12.99
CA MET A 1008 12.43 -15.30 13.85
C MET A 1008 11.52 -14.18 14.31
N ILE A 1009 10.22 -14.29 14.04
CA ILE A 1009 9.21 -13.31 14.43
C ILE A 1009 8.29 -14.00 15.44
N THR A 1010 8.07 -13.41 16.61
CA THR A 1010 7.28 -14.03 17.68
C THR A 1010 6.56 -13.01 18.55
N GLY A 1011 5.40 -13.41 19.07
CA GLY A 1011 4.67 -12.67 20.12
C GLY A 1011 5.29 -12.83 21.52
N ASP A 1012 6.21 -13.77 21.71
CA ASP A 1012 6.81 -14.07 23.01
C ASP A 1012 7.68 -12.93 23.55
N HIS A 1013 7.98 -13.01 24.85
CA HIS A 1013 8.98 -12.14 25.49
C HIS A 1013 10.36 -12.26 24.81
N PRO A 1014 11.12 -11.15 24.67
CA PRO A 1014 12.46 -11.18 24.05
C PRO A 1014 13.45 -12.15 24.69
N THR A 1015 13.37 -12.40 26.00
CA THR A 1015 14.21 -13.40 26.69
C THR A 1015 13.92 -14.82 26.19
N THR A 1016 12.64 -15.20 26.12
CA THR A 1016 12.16 -16.49 25.63
C THR A 1016 12.50 -16.68 24.15
N GLY A 1017 12.23 -15.69 23.30
CA GLY A 1017 12.57 -15.74 21.88
C GLY A 1017 14.08 -15.95 21.64
N ARG A 1018 14.92 -15.24 22.40
CA ARG A 1018 16.40 -15.40 22.34
C ARG A 1018 16.84 -16.79 22.79
N ALA A 1019 16.28 -17.32 23.86
CA ALA A 1019 16.64 -18.63 24.39
C ALA A 1019 16.26 -19.76 23.43
N ILE A 1020 15.07 -19.70 22.83
CA ILE A 1020 14.59 -20.68 21.86
C ILE A 1020 15.44 -20.64 20.59
N ALA A 1021 15.75 -19.44 20.08
CA ALA A 1021 16.65 -19.29 18.93
C ALA A 1021 18.04 -19.89 19.19
N ARG A 1022 18.61 -19.72 20.39
CA ARG A 1022 19.87 -20.36 20.78
C ARG A 1022 19.79 -21.88 20.82
N LYS A 1023 18.71 -22.44 21.40
CA LYS A 1023 18.45 -23.89 21.43
C LYS A 1023 18.36 -24.49 20.03
N MET A 1024 17.86 -23.72 19.07
CA MET A 1024 17.75 -24.10 17.66
C MET A 1024 19.03 -23.88 16.83
N GLY A 1025 20.12 -23.42 17.47
CA GLY A 1025 21.44 -23.26 16.83
C GLY A 1025 21.74 -21.87 16.28
N LEU A 1026 20.91 -20.86 16.55
CA LEU A 1026 21.17 -19.47 16.17
C LEU A 1026 22.05 -18.79 17.23
N GLN A 1027 23.25 -18.36 16.85
CA GLN A 1027 24.11 -17.57 17.72
C GLN A 1027 23.68 -16.10 17.69
N LEU A 1028 23.25 -15.57 18.84
CA LEU A 1028 22.64 -14.24 18.95
C LEU A 1028 23.32 -13.39 20.01
N THR A 1029 23.67 -12.16 19.63
CA THR A 1029 24.00 -11.06 20.56
C THR A 1029 22.72 -10.38 21.06
N ALA A 1030 22.79 -9.65 22.17
CA ALA A 1030 21.64 -8.93 22.72
C ALA A 1030 21.09 -7.86 21.74
N GLU A 1031 21.97 -7.24 20.95
CA GLU A 1031 21.63 -6.21 19.96
C GLU A 1031 20.85 -6.77 18.76
N GLN A 1032 20.84 -8.08 18.54
CA GLN A 1032 20.11 -8.72 17.43
C GLN A 1032 18.64 -9.03 17.76
N VAL A 1033 18.18 -8.65 18.95
CA VAL A 1033 16.77 -8.76 19.38
C VAL A 1033 16.15 -7.37 19.34
N ILE A 1034 14.93 -7.26 18.84
CA ILE A 1034 14.13 -6.02 18.86
C ILE A 1034 12.71 -6.34 19.31
N THR A 1035 12.10 -5.43 20.07
CA THR A 1035 10.71 -5.56 20.55
C THR A 1035 9.73 -4.84 19.63
N GLY A 1036 8.45 -5.25 19.64
CA GLY A 1036 7.39 -4.57 18.90
C GLY A 1036 7.29 -3.08 19.18
N SER A 1037 7.41 -2.68 20.46
CA SER A 1037 7.40 -1.26 20.85
C SER A 1037 8.58 -0.45 20.31
N GLU A 1038 9.77 -1.07 20.24
CA GLU A 1038 10.92 -0.43 19.61
C GLU A 1038 10.74 -0.34 18.10
N TRP A 1039 10.21 -1.41 17.47
CA TRP A 1039 9.94 -1.48 16.03
C TRP A 1039 8.98 -0.38 15.56
N GLU A 1040 7.90 -0.13 16.31
CA GLU A 1040 6.89 0.89 16.01
C GLU A 1040 7.42 2.32 16.12
N SER A 1041 8.52 2.51 16.86
CA SER A 1041 9.15 3.83 17.00
C SER A 1041 10.05 4.21 15.81
N LEU A 1042 10.43 3.22 14.98
CA LEU A 1042 11.33 3.39 13.83
C LEU A 1042 10.61 3.94 12.59
N SER A 1043 11.30 4.80 11.84
CA SER A 1043 10.92 5.19 10.48
C SER A 1043 11.13 4.06 9.47
N GLY A 1044 10.59 4.17 8.25
CA GLY A 1044 10.71 3.16 7.20
C GLY A 1044 12.16 2.76 6.87
N LYS A 1045 13.09 3.73 6.74
CA LYS A 1045 14.51 3.46 6.52
C LYS A 1045 15.21 2.82 7.73
N GLU A 1046 14.83 3.21 8.94
CA GLU A 1046 15.35 2.59 10.16
C GLU A 1046 14.85 1.15 10.31
N GLN A 1047 13.60 0.87 9.91
CA GLN A 1047 13.05 -0.48 9.82
C GLN A 1047 13.81 -1.33 8.80
N GLU A 1048 14.13 -0.79 7.62
CA GLU A 1048 14.95 -1.48 6.60
C GLU A 1048 16.34 -1.85 7.13
N ARG A 1049 16.96 -0.94 7.89
CA ARG A 1049 18.23 -1.23 8.56
C ARG A 1049 18.07 -2.28 9.65
N ALA A 1050 17.00 -2.19 10.45
CA ALA A 1050 16.71 -3.14 11.51
C ALA A 1050 16.50 -4.55 10.97
N VAL A 1051 15.81 -4.75 9.85
CA VAL A 1051 15.62 -6.10 9.26
C VAL A 1051 16.89 -6.70 8.64
N ALA A 1052 17.87 -5.85 8.32
CA ALA A 1052 19.20 -6.30 7.89
C ALA A 1052 20.08 -6.74 9.06
N GLU A 1053 20.01 -6.05 10.20
CA GLU A 1053 20.89 -6.26 11.36
C GLU A 1053 20.31 -7.19 12.44
N ARG A 1054 18.98 -7.16 12.64
CA ARG A 1054 18.27 -7.92 13.69
C ARG A 1054 17.83 -9.30 13.20
N VAL A 1055 17.73 -10.24 14.13
CA VAL A 1055 17.40 -11.64 13.86
C VAL A 1055 16.13 -12.10 14.57
N VAL A 1056 15.89 -11.63 15.80
CA VAL A 1056 14.69 -11.98 16.58
C VAL A 1056 13.83 -10.75 16.80
N PHE A 1057 12.59 -10.84 16.37
CA PHE A 1057 11.56 -9.83 16.55
C PHE A 1057 10.55 -10.36 17.56
N ALA A 1058 10.57 -9.81 18.77
CA ALA A 1058 9.80 -10.30 19.91
C ALA A 1058 8.65 -9.36 20.27
N ARG A 1059 7.61 -9.87 20.96
CA ARG A 1059 6.37 -9.12 21.24
C ARG A 1059 5.80 -8.44 19.99
N MET A 1060 5.84 -9.14 18.85
CA MET A 1060 5.34 -8.61 17.58
C MET A 1060 3.85 -8.89 17.43
N SER A 1061 3.07 -7.83 17.19
CA SER A 1061 1.68 -7.95 16.75
C SER A 1061 1.60 -8.55 15.33
N PRO A 1062 0.44 -9.08 14.89
CA PRO A 1062 0.24 -9.53 13.51
C PRO A 1062 0.59 -8.45 12.47
N ALA A 1063 0.25 -7.19 12.75
CA ALA A 1063 0.62 -6.05 11.90
C ALA A 1063 2.14 -5.85 11.82
N ASN A 1064 2.85 -6.02 12.94
CA ASN A 1064 4.31 -5.90 12.97
C ASN A 1064 4.98 -7.02 12.14
N LYS A 1065 4.41 -8.24 12.11
CA LYS A 1065 4.92 -9.33 11.25
C LYS A 1065 4.88 -8.94 9.77
N VAL A 1066 3.76 -8.34 9.33
CA VAL A 1066 3.62 -7.80 7.96
C VAL A 1066 4.67 -6.73 7.69
N GLN A 1067 4.82 -5.77 8.59
CA GLN A 1067 5.76 -4.66 8.41
C GLN A 1067 7.21 -5.14 8.30
N VAL A 1068 7.61 -6.16 9.07
CA VAL A 1068 8.94 -6.78 8.96
C VAL A 1068 9.16 -7.39 7.58
N VAL A 1069 8.17 -8.14 7.07
CA VAL A 1069 8.21 -8.72 5.73
C VAL A 1069 8.31 -7.63 4.67
N GLN A 1070 7.47 -6.60 4.75
CA GLN A 1070 7.49 -5.47 3.81
C GLN A 1070 8.82 -4.70 3.85
N ALA A 1071 9.40 -4.49 5.03
CA ALA A 1071 10.70 -3.82 5.16
C ALA A 1071 11.83 -4.63 4.50
N LEU A 1072 11.79 -5.97 4.58
CA LEU A 1072 12.71 -6.83 3.84
C LEU A 1072 12.54 -6.66 2.33
N GLU A 1073 11.30 -6.65 1.83
CA GLU A 1073 11.02 -6.43 0.41
C GLU A 1073 11.45 -5.04 -0.08
N ARG A 1074 11.22 -3.98 0.73
CA ARG A 1074 11.68 -2.62 0.40
C ARG A 1074 13.20 -2.54 0.30
N SER A 1075 13.93 -3.30 1.11
CA SER A 1075 15.40 -3.43 1.02
C SER A 1075 15.88 -4.26 -0.20
N GLY A 1076 14.96 -4.67 -1.07
CA GLY A 1076 15.24 -5.45 -2.29
C GLY A 1076 15.53 -6.92 -2.03
N LYS A 1077 15.14 -7.46 -0.87
CA LYS A 1077 15.32 -8.88 -0.51
C LYS A 1077 14.09 -9.69 -0.88
N VAL A 1078 14.30 -10.87 -1.46
CA VAL A 1078 13.25 -11.86 -1.67
C VAL A 1078 12.97 -12.59 -0.36
N SER A 1079 11.83 -12.30 0.26
CA SER A 1079 11.46 -12.91 1.54
C SER A 1079 10.48 -14.06 1.40
N ALA A 1080 10.73 -15.16 2.11
CA ALA A 1080 9.73 -16.18 2.37
C ALA A 1080 9.22 -16.06 3.81
N MET A 1081 7.90 -16.07 4.02
CA MET A 1081 7.30 -16.12 5.36
C MET A 1081 6.69 -17.51 5.58
N VAL A 1082 7.09 -18.17 6.65
CA VAL A 1082 6.58 -19.48 7.06
C VAL A 1082 5.78 -19.32 8.34
N GLY A 1083 4.53 -19.79 8.31
CA GLY A 1083 3.60 -19.72 9.43
C GLY A 1083 2.56 -20.84 9.39
N ASP A 1084 1.92 -21.09 10.51
CA ASP A 1084 0.77 -22.00 10.65
C ASP A 1084 -0.41 -21.31 11.33
N GLY A 1085 -0.19 -20.20 12.03
CA GLY A 1085 -1.24 -19.43 12.69
C GLY A 1085 -2.03 -18.54 11.74
N ALA A 1086 -3.26 -18.24 12.11
CA ALA A 1086 -4.05 -17.24 11.40
C ALA A 1086 -3.45 -15.81 11.58
N ASN A 1087 -2.68 -15.59 12.65
CA ASN A 1087 -1.81 -14.44 12.93
C ASN A 1087 -0.82 -14.17 11.80
N ASP A 1088 -0.37 -15.23 11.14
CA ASP A 1088 0.64 -15.15 10.10
C ASP A 1088 0.01 -14.99 8.72
N ALA A 1089 -1.30 -15.19 8.57
CA ALA A 1089 -1.97 -15.18 7.27
C ALA A 1089 -1.74 -13.86 6.51
N ALA A 1090 -1.77 -12.71 7.20
CA ALA A 1090 -1.47 -11.43 6.58
C ALA A 1090 0.00 -11.32 6.15
N ALA A 1091 0.94 -11.77 6.98
CA ALA A 1091 2.38 -11.73 6.68
C ALA A 1091 2.79 -12.75 5.60
N ILE A 1092 2.16 -13.93 5.60
CA ILE A 1092 2.28 -14.97 4.56
C ILE A 1092 1.83 -14.40 3.22
N ARG A 1093 0.72 -13.67 3.19
CA ARG A 1093 0.23 -13.00 1.97
C ARG A 1093 1.08 -11.81 1.54
N ALA A 1094 1.69 -11.12 2.52
CA ALA A 1094 2.58 -10.00 2.28
C ALA A 1094 3.88 -10.42 1.61
N ALA A 1095 4.40 -11.58 2.00
CA ALA A 1095 5.70 -12.07 1.56
C ALA A 1095 5.70 -12.49 0.10
N THR A 1096 6.83 -12.26 -0.56
CA THR A 1096 7.09 -12.75 -1.92
C THR A 1096 6.76 -14.25 -2.07
N VAL A 1097 7.05 -15.05 -1.04
CA VAL A 1097 6.61 -16.44 -0.97
C VAL A 1097 5.99 -16.73 0.41
N GLY A 1098 4.67 -16.87 0.45
CA GLY A 1098 3.96 -17.34 1.63
C GLY A 1098 3.96 -18.87 1.74
N ILE A 1099 4.47 -19.41 2.83
CA ILE A 1099 4.48 -20.85 3.12
C ILE A 1099 3.60 -21.15 4.34
N GLY A 1100 2.55 -21.95 4.15
CA GLY A 1100 1.66 -22.40 5.21
C GLY A 1100 1.96 -23.84 5.64
N ILE A 1101 1.95 -24.14 6.93
CA ILE A 1101 2.12 -25.49 7.48
C ILE A 1101 0.76 -26.03 7.93
N VAL A 1102 0.39 -27.25 7.53
CA VAL A 1102 -0.84 -27.90 7.99
C VAL A 1102 -0.74 -28.31 9.46
N ALA A 1103 -1.52 -27.65 10.32
CA ALA A 1103 -1.71 -27.92 11.75
C ALA A 1103 -3.22 -27.87 12.11
N GLN A 1104 -3.63 -28.45 13.26
CA GLN A 1104 -5.04 -28.38 13.70
C GLN A 1104 -5.41 -26.93 14.02
N GLY A 1105 -6.45 -26.37 13.38
CA GLY A 1105 -6.92 -24.99 13.57
C GLY A 1105 -6.36 -23.92 12.63
N SER A 1106 -5.71 -24.30 11.52
CA SER A 1106 -4.86 -23.42 10.68
C SER A 1106 -5.48 -22.93 9.35
N ASP A 1107 -6.81 -23.02 9.15
CA ASP A 1107 -7.44 -22.81 7.83
C ASP A 1107 -7.16 -21.43 7.16
N ALA A 1108 -6.94 -20.40 7.97
CA ALA A 1108 -6.59 -19.06 7.50
C ALA A 1108 -5.19 -18.99 6.86
N ALA A 1109 -4.18 -19.67 7.45
CA ALA A 1109 -2.82 -19.70 6.90
C ALA A 1109 -2.78 -20.47 5.57
N HIS A 1110 -3.56 -21.55 5.43
CA HIS A 1110 -3.68 -22.31 4.18
C HIS A 1110 -4.27 -21.47 3.05
N THR A 1111 -5.28 -20.66 3.38
CA THR A 1111 -5.96 -19.79 2.41
C THR A 1111 -5.11 -18.58 2.03
N ALA A 1112 -4.18 -18.17 2.88
CA ALA A 1112 -3.23 -17.09 2.59
C ALA A 1112 -1.96 -17.54 1.85
N ALA A 1113 -1.49 -18.77 2.06
CA ALA A 1113 -0.20 -19.23 1.54
C ALA A 1113 -0.18 -19.54 0.04
N ASP A 1114 0.95 -19.24 -0.60
CA ASP A 1114 1.24 -19.65 -1.98
C ASP A 1114 1.61 -21.14 -2.07
N VAL A 1115 2.28 -21.64 -1.03
CA VAL A 1115 2.78 -23.01 -0.90
C VAL A 1115 2.31 -23.57 0.45
N VAL A 1116 1.70 -24.75 0.45
CA VAL A 1116 1.19 -25.40 1.66
C VAL A 1116 1.90 -26.74 1.88
N LEU A 1117 2.47 -26.93 3.07
CA LEU A 1117 3.15 -28.17 3.49
C LEU A 1117 2.14 -29.11 4.14
N LEU A 1118 1.67 -30.11 3.38
CA LEU A 1118 0.56 -30.99 3.76
C LEU A 1118 0.91 -31.96 4.89
N ASP A 1119 2.18 -32.38 4.96
CA ASP A 1119 2.65 -33.37 5.93
C ASP A 1119 3.14 -32.75 7.26
N GLY A 1120 3.04 -31.42 7.42
CA GLY A 1120 3.59 -30.71 8.58
C GLY A 1120 5.13 -30.73 8.69
N LYS A 1121 5.83 -31.19 7.64
CA LYS A 1121 7.28 -31.29 7.56
C LYS A 1121 7.86 -30.03 6.93
N ILE A 1122 8.61 -29.27 7.72
CA ILE A 1122 9.34 -28.06 7.32
C ILE A 1122 10.67 -28.35 6.65
#